data_AF-A0A5C4PRK9-F1
#
_entry.id   AF-A0A5C4PRK9-F1
#
_cell.length_a   1.000
_cell.length_b   1.000
_cell.length_c   1.000
_cell.angle_alpha   90.00
_cell.angle_beta   90.00
_cell.angle_gamma   90.00
#
_symmetry.space_group_name_H-M   'P 1'
#
loop_
_entity.id
_entity.type
_entity.pdbx_description
1 polymer ?
#
loop_
_entity_poly.entity_id
_entity_poly.type
_entity_poly.pdbx_seq_one_letter_code
_entity_poly.pdbx_strand_id
1 'polypeptide(L)'
;MALLTVLFFGLLMGLAARLGFLSVGRGCARLMIGAVFGLGFSLGRALPEWWGILVAIVAIIGGLACVSKWERRLGLVSPPVKGPSAWGGSEPQLTPEGESIRTFNHGEIAMGGPTYCDYLFPDGVLLQGLGSSAVFSSDGRYFAAPVPSRQSWGLLVLDRHQRRVYRCDNSEFWELDTLDLNSLSGRYSPLVDNSVRQTRIDELLQTADAANLVPVADLWLEPGSYPDNIAHTFERRSADGQQCLIGDIVLPPAFRDLPQPLEPLRSPRYAISVNGQPSALLMAANTALVWSTDQRALVCQAQEHTEHPSGDRYWLWQVDQGWRALPSPWVKREAEPSFYWHDVSGLDAHHVHIESYLDYPRPSLGRYGYRLDSIHSDTEIQAGHDAQGRVQVAEFQLTRMSIAMPLDSQGRRGESFIATQPMLDGICAHLIWLCDNNEGLGAYRCQIGDWQLPGRWLLDHRVSDCGRYLALLPFADSMTVATHAAVVDVKARCLLEGPSMWVARLLDFRDGLLSLAAIIGRLDQNLNGNALQRFNVPAPNVGSDPSFFHPDAQSRLFYTTVELQVSDSQLCRVAPWRLVDRPQVAIAEGDFIQPSPTHQDAAWLFGSETEYADSWVRANTPQLGGHLLTASGCALSDLAPSMIWSPDGRYLALTRMATDVTELCGSYRGWQLLLLDVQAHTLRVHSQWLGNRPLFEGFDDQQVLIRCFERDWEAEDDEDPGSIQSLPLALLLQLPVEQLVCQDGFWLRASHLHLAPYWQALALPAIHYFEHRSL
;
A
#
# COMPACT_ATOMS: atom_id res chain seq x y z
N MET A 1 14.74 -62.15 30.33
CA MET A 1 14.66 -62.78 28.99
C MET A 1 14.29 -61.79 27.89
N ALA A 2 13.12 -61.14 27.94
CA ALA A 2 12.70 -60.20 26.87
C ALA A 2 13.70 -59.06 26.59
N LEU A 3 14.33 -58.49 27.63
CA LEU A 3 15.35 -57.44 27.46
C LEU A 3 16.60 -57.95 26.72
N LEU A 4 17.02 -59.18 27.02
CA LEU A 4 18.16 -59.80 26.35
C LEU A 4 17.86 -60.05 24.86
N THR A 5 16.61 -60.38 24.52
CA THR A 5 16.17 -60.55 23.12
C THR A 5 16.22 -59.22 22.35
N VAL A 6 15.79 -58.11 22.97
CA VAL A 6 15.91 -56.77 22.38
C VAL A 6 17.37 -56.38 22.15
N LEU A 7 18.24 -56.61 23.14
CA LEU A 7 19.68 -56.34 23.01
C LEU A 7 20.36 -57.23 21.95
N PHE A 8 19.98 -58.50 21.88
CA PHE A 8 20.51 -59.45 20.90
C PHE A 8 20.17 -59.01 19.47
N PHE A 9 18.91 -58.71 19.16
CA PHE A 9 18.52 -58.25 17.82
C PHE A 9 19.10 -56.87 17.49
N GLY A 10 19.22 -55.97 18.47
CA GLY A 10 19.89 -54.67 18.27
C GLY A 10 21.37 -54.79 17.91
N LEU A 11 22.07 -55.76 18.52
CA LEU A 11 23.48 -56.06 18.23
C LEU A 11 23.65 -56.76 16.88
N LEU A 12 22.74 -57.67 16.53
CA LEU A 12 22.70 -58.36 15.23
C LEU A 12 22.41 -57.37 14.08
N MET A 13 21.51 -56.42 14.30
CA MET A 13 21.22 -55.33 13.37
C MET A 13 22.45 -54.44 13.14
N GLY A 14 23.19 -54.11 14.21
CA GLY A 14 24.44 -53.34 14.13
C GLY A 14 25.56 -54.07 13.39
N LEU A 15 25.71 -55.38 13.62
CA LEU A 15 26.67 -56.22 12.91
C LEU A 15 26.33 -56.37 11.43
N ALA A 16 25.04 -56.61 11.10
CA ALA A 16 24.58 -56.74 9.72
C ALA A 16 24.79 -55.45 8.92
N ALA A 17 24.49 -54.28 9.53
CA ALA A 17 24.75 -52.98 8.91
C ALA A 17 26.25 -52.73 8.70
N ARG A 18 27.10 -53.05 9.69
CA ARG A 18 28.56 -52.87 9.60
C ARG A 18 29.22 -53.78 8.55
N LEU A 19 28.62 -54.94 8.27
CA LEU A 19 29.08 -55.90 7.26
C LEU A 19 28.44 -55.68 5.88
N GLY A 20 27.59 -54.65 5.70
CA GLY A 20 26.96 -54.31 4.41
C GLY A 20 25.72 -55.12 4.04
N PHE A 21 25.24 -56.01 4.93
CA PHE A 21 24.05 -56.83 4.70
C PHE A 21 22.76 -56.10 5.12
N LEU A 22 22.42 -55.02 4.41
CA LEU A 22 21.33 -54.11 4.78
C LEU A 22 19.94 -54.77 4.80
N SER A 23 19.69 -55.76 3.94
CA SER A 23 18.43 -56.52 3.92
C SER A 23 18.24 -57.37 5.19
N VAL A 24 19.32 -58.01 5.66
CA VAL A 24 19.35 -58.78 6.91
C VAL A 24 19.17 -57.83 8.11
N GLY A 25 19.82 -56.66 8.08
CA GLY A 25 19.63 -55.61 9.09
C GLY A 25 18.17 -55.16 9.21
N ARG A 26 17.48 -54.91 8.09
CA ARG A 26 16.03 -54.60 8.07
C ARG A 26 15.17 -55.75 8.58
N GLY A 27 15.54 -57.00 8.28
CA GLY A 27 14.88 -58.19 8.83
C GLY A 27 14.99 -58.27 10.36
N CYS A 28 16.17 -58.01 10.91
CA CYS A 28 16.40 -57.96 12.36
C CYS A 28 15.65 -56.81 13.05
N ALA A 29 15.48 -55.66 12.38
CA ALA A 29 14.70 -54.55 12.92
C ALA A 29 13.22 -54.93 13.15
N ARG A 30 12.59 -55.64 12.21
CA ARG A 30 11.22 -56.15 12.36
C ARG A 30 11.08 -57.13 13.54
N LEU A 31 12.09 -57.99 13.75
CA LEU A 31 12.13 -58.90 14.91
C LEU A 31 12.36 -58.15 16.23
N MET A 32 13.14 -57.06 16.20
CA MET A 32 13.37 -56.19 17.35
C MET A 32 12.10 -55.45 17.77
N ILE A 33 11.27 -54.99 16.82
CA ILE A 33 9.94 -54.43 17.09
C ILE A 33 9.08 -55.45 17.86
N GLY A 34 9.00 -56.69 17.36
CA GLY A 34 8.29 -57.77 18.05
C GLY A 34 8.83 -58.05 19.47
N ALA A 35 10.16 -57.99 19.65
CA ALA A 35 10.80 -58.15 20.96
C ALA A 35 10.51 -56.99 21.92
N VAL A 36 10.36 -55.76 21.42
CA VAL A 36 9.97 -54.57 22.21
C VAL A 36 8.53 -54.69 22.70
N PHE A 37 7.60 -55.15 21.86
CA PHE A 37 6.24 -55.46 22.31
C PHE A 37 6.24 -56.54 23.39
N GLY A 38 6.99 -57.63 23.19
CA GLY A 38 7.15 -58.69 24.18
C GLY A 38 7.73 -58.21 25.52
N LEU A 39 8.71 -57.29 25.47
CA LEU A 39 9.30 -56.65 26.65
C LEU A 39 8.29 -55.75 27.37
N GLY A 40 7.53 -54.93 26.64
CA GLY A 40 6.50 -54.07 27.21
C GLY A 40 5.41 -54.87 27.94
N PHE A 41 4.88 -55.92 27.31
CA PHE A 41 3.90 -56.80 27.96
C PHE A 41 4.48 -57.57 29.16
N SER A 42 5.76 -57.96 29.12
CA SER A 42 6.42 -58.63 30.26
C SER A 42 6.60 -57.69 31.46
N LEU A 43 6.95 -56.41 31.21
CA LEU A 43 7.07 -55.38 32.25
C LEU A 43 5.70 -55.01 32.83
N GLY A 44 4.68 -54.93 31.98
CA GLY A 44 3.32 -54.65 32.44
C GLY A 44 2.71 -55.75 33.30
N ARG A 45 3.05 -57.02 33.06
CA ARG A 45 2.63 -58.15 33.90
C ARG A 45 3.37 -58.27 35.23
N ALA A 46 4.51 -57.62 35.39
CA ALA A 46 5.33 -57.69 36.60
C ALA A 46 4.89 -56.69 37.69
N LEU A 47 3.91 -55.84 37.41
CA LEU A 47 3.45 -54.75 38.28
C LEU A 47 1.92 -54.84 38.54
N PRO A 48 1.41 -54.27 39.65
CA PRO A 48 -0.03 -54.24 39.95
C PRO A 48 -0.86 -53.51 38.89
N GLU A 49 -2.13 -53.91 38.74
CA GLU A 49 -2.96 -53.72 37.51
C GLU A 49 -2.94 -52.33 36.86
N TRP A 50 -2.98 -51.24 37.64
CA TRP A 50 -3.11 -49.88 37.08
C TRP A 50 -1.76 -49.29 36.62
N TRP A 51 -0.66 -49.67 37.27
CA TRP A 51 0.69 -49.23 36.91
C TRP A 51 1.31 -50.09 35.80
N GLY A 52 0.92 -51.37 35.72
CA GLY A 52 1.41 -52.28 34.69
C GLY A 52 1.08 -51.83 33.26
N ILE A 53 -0.13 -51.30 33.02
CA ILE A 53 -0.56 -50.82 31.70
C ILE A 53 0.26 -49.60 31.27
N LEU A 54 0.42 -48.60 32.16
CA LEU A 54 1.20 -47.40 31.88
C LEU A 54 2.67 -47.74 31.58
N VAL A 55 3.28 -48.62 32.38
CA VAL A 55 4.67 -49.04 32.17
C VAL A 55 4.84 -49.82 30.86
N ALA A 56 3.86 -50.65 30.48
CA ALA A 56 3.88 -51.34 29.18
C ALA A 56 3.82 -50.37 28.01
N ILE A 57 2.92 -49.37 28.05
CA ILE A 57 2.78 -48.35 27.01
C ILE A 57 4.08 -47.54 26.89
N VAL A 58 4.63 -47.06 28.00
CA VAL A 58 5.88 -46.28 28.01
C VAL A 58 7.05 -47.11 27.48
N ALA A 59 7.16 -48.38 27.87
CA ALA A 59 8.21 -49.27 27.39
C ALA A 59 8.10 -49.58 25.89
N ILE A 60 6.89 -49.73 25.36
CA ILE A 60 6.65 -49.96 23.93
C ILE A 60 6.98 -48.70 23.13
N ILE A 61 6.43 -47.54 23.51
CA ILE A 61 6.69 -46.28 22.81
C ILE A 61 8.18 -45.93 22.86
N GLY A 62 8.78 -45.98 24.05
CA GLY A 62 10.22 -45.72 24.23
C GLY A 62 11.09 -46.73 23.48
N GLY A 63 10.70 -48.01 23.46
CA GLY A 63 11.40 -49.05 22.72
C GLY A 63 11.32 -48.86 21.21
N LEU A 64 10.14 -48.56 20.67
CA LEU A 64 9.95 -48.29 19.24
C LEU A 64 10.72 -47.05 18.78
N ALA A 65 10.74 -45.99 19.61
CA ALA A 65 11.54 -44.81 19.35
C ALA A 65 13.05 -45.13 19.31
N CYS A 66 13.52 -45.97 20.23
CA CYS A 66 14.91 -46.45 20.24
C CYS A 66 15.24 -47.30 18.99
N VAL A 67 14.34 -48.17 18.54
CA VAL A 67 14.51 -48.95 17.30
C VAL A 67 14.63 -48.03 16.09
N SER A 68 13.68 -47.10 15.92
CA SER A 68 13.69 -46.12 14.81
C SER A 68 14.97 -45.27 14.80
N LYS A 69 15.42 -44.79 15.98
CA LYS A 69 16.68 -44.05 16.11
C LYS A 69 17.89 -44.90 15.74
N TRP A 70 17.88 -46.19 16.08
CA TRP A 70 18.96 -47.13 15.77
C TRP A 70 18.99 -47.50 14.28
N GLU A 71 17.84 -47.72 13.64
CA GLU A 71 17.73 -47.93 12.18
C GLU A 71 18.27 -46.76 11.37
N ARG A 72 17.94 -45.52 11.78
CA ARG A 72 18.47 -44.30 11.15
C ARG A 72 19.99 -44.19 11.32
N ARG A 73 20.51 -44.46 12.53
CA ARG A 73 21.97 -44.45 12.79
C ARG A 73 22.75 -45.47 11.96
N LEU A 74 22.13 -46.60 11.64
CA LEU A 74 22.75 -47.68 10.89
C LEU A 74 22.56 -47.55 9.35
N GLY A 75 21.92 -46.48 8.87
CA GLY A 75 21.68 -46.27 7.44
C GLY A 75 20.72 -47.28 6.81
N LEU A 76 19.87 -47.93 7.61
CA LEU A 76 18.93 -48.95 7.12
C LEU A 76 17.68 -48.33 6.47
N VAL A 77 17.42 -47.05 6.75
CA VAL A 77 16.36 -46.22 6.16
C VAL A 77 17.02 -45.17 5.26
N SER A 78 16.68 -45.14 3.98
CA SER A 78 17.10 -44.07 3.09
C SER A 78 16.31 -42.80 3.43
N PRO A 79 16.96 -41.63 3.58
CA PRO A 79 16.22 -40.38 3.71
C PRO A 79 15.43 -40.12 2.43
N PRO A 80 14.19 -39.58 2.51
CA PRO A 80 13.47 -39.14 1.32
C PRO A 80 14.31 -38.08 0.60
N VAL A 81 14.43 -38.20 -0.72
CA VAL A 81 15.04 -37.16 -1.55
C VAL A 81 14.10 -35.96 -1.48
N LYS A 82 14.59 -34.86 -0.92
CA LYS A 82 13.88 -33.59 -0.95
C LYS A 82 14.34 -32.82 -2.17
N GLY A 83 13.39 -32.39 -2.99
CA GLY A 83 13.68 -31.54 -4.12
C GLY A 83 13.80 -30.06 -3.72
N PRO A 84 13.84 -29.17 -4.73
CA PRO A 84 14.03 -27.75 -4.54
C PRO A 84 12.94 -27.08 -3.69
N SER A 85 13.31 -26.01 -2.98
CA SER A 85 12.40 -25.23 -2.13
C SER A 85 11.43 -24.39 -2.97
N ALA A 86 10.18 -24.26 -2.49
CA ALA A 86 9.23 -23.30 -3.06
C ALA A 86 9.59 -21.83 -2.74
N TRP A 87 10.48 -21.57 -1.78
CA TRP A 87 10.98 -20.23 -1.41
C TRP A 87 12.27 -19.83 -2.16
N GLY A 88 12.63 -20.58 -3.20
CA GLY A 88 13.69 -20.21 -4.12
C GLY A 88 15.10 -20.64 -3.70
N GLY A 89 16.07 -20.28 -4.55
CA GLY A 89 17.50 -20.54 -4.34
C GLY A 89 17.94 -21.96 -4.69
N SER A 90 17.10 -22.73 -5.37
CA SER A 90 17.37 -24.10 -5.82
C SER A 90 16.75 -24.41 -7.18
N GLU A 91 16.43 -23.36 -7.95
CA GLU A 91 15.93 -23.47 -9.30
C GLU A 91 16.96 -24.21 -10.17
N PRO A 92 16.53 -25.11 -11.07
CA PRO A 92 17.46 -25.78 -11.96
C PRO A 92 18.12 -24.76 -12.91
N GLN A 93 19.44 -24.65 -12.81
CA GLN A 93 20.28 -23.80 -13.67
C GLN A 93 20.86 -24.56 -14.87
N LEU A 94 20.70 -25.89 -14.88
CA LEU A 94 21.18 -26.78 -15.94
C LEU A 94 20.08 -27.75 -16.34
N THR A 95 20.03 -28.09 -17.62
CA THR A 95 19.29 -29.24 -18.13
C THR A 95 19.97 -30.54 -17.67
N PRO A 96 19.28 -31.70 -17.72
CA PRO A 96 19.90 -33.00 -17.47
C PRO A 96 21.06 -33.31 -18.42
N GLU A 97 21.08 -32.68 -19.59
CA GLU A 97 22.16 -32.77 -20.57
C GLU A 97 23.38 -31.88 -20.23
N GLY A 98 23.27 -31.04 -19.20
CA GLY A 98 24.34 -30.14 -18.74
C GLY A 98 24.36 -28.78 -19.44
N GLU A 99 23.33 -28.43 -20.21
CA GLU A 99 23.21 -27.13 -20.86
C GLU A 99 22.60 -26.10 -19.92
N SER A 100 23.03 -24.84 -20.01
CA SER A 100 22.56 -23.80 -19.10
C SER A 100 21.12 -23.38 -19.36
N ILE A 101 20.37 -23.25 -18.27
CA ILE A 101 19.03 -22.65 -18.24
C ILE A 101 19.18 -21.27 -17.65
N ARG A 102 18.65 -20.26 -18.34
CA ARG A 102 18.66 -18.90 -17.83
C ARG A 102 17.39 -18.64 -17.03
N THR A 103 17.57 -18.29 -15.76
CA THR A 103 16.50 -17.93 -14.83
C THR A 103 16.49 -16.41 -14.58
N PHE A 104 15.33 -15.77 -14.66
CA PHE A 104 15.19 -14.31 -14.50
C PHE A 104 13.77 -13.93 -14.07
N ASN A 105 13.50 -12.63 -13.85
CA ASN A 105 12.21 -12.12 -13.35
C ASN A 105 11.75 -12.79 -12.04
N HIS A 106 12.67 -12.92 -11.08
CA HIS A 106 12.37 -13.48 -9.76
C HIS A 106 11.43 -12.57 -8.97
N GLY A 107 10.42 -13.16 -8.34
CA GLY A 107 9.49 -12.47 -7.45
C GLY A 107 8.89 -13.40 -6.40
N GLU A 108 8.08 -12.84 -5.50
CA GLU A 108 7.34 -13.56 -4.47
C GLU A 108 5.85 -13.30 -4.63
N ILE A 109 5.00 -14.33 -4.44
CA ILE A 109 3.55 -14.16 -4.55
C ILE A 109 2.96 -13.27 -3.43
N ALA A 110 3.64 -13.21 -2.29
CA ALA A 110 3.32 -12.39 -1.12
C ALA A 110 4.60 -12.23 -0.28
N MET A 111 4.64 -11.23 0.60
CA MET A 111 5.81 -10.94 1.44
C MET A 111 6.24 -12.18 2.25
N GLY A 112 7.44 -12.72 1.96
CA GLY A 112 7.98 -13.92 2.61
C GLY A 112 7.33 -15.23 2.14
N GLY A 113 6.58 -15.20 1.05
CA GLY A 113 5.91 -16.35 0.45
C GLY A 113 6.77 -17.09 -0.59
N PRO A 114 6.22 -18.14 -1.22
CA PRO A 114 6.86 -18.85 -2.32
C PRO A 114 7.26 -17.94 -3.49
N THR A 115 8.36 -18.30 -4.16
CA THR A 115 8.97 -17.54 -5.24
C THR A 115 8.59 -18.10 -6.60
N TYR A 116 8.62 -17.22 -7.61
CA TYR A 116 8.46 -17.57 -9.01
C TYR A 116 9.55 -16.91 -9.87
N CYS A 117 9.82 -17.49 -11.04
CA CYS A 117 10.74 -16.96 -12.04
C CYS A 117 10.38 -17.43 -13.46
N ASP A 118 11.05 -16.85 -14.45
CA ASP A 118 10.99 -17.24 -15.85
C ASP A 118 12.16 -18.18 -16.19
N TYR A 119 11.89 -19.25 -16.93
CA TYR A 119 12.86 -20.25 -17.39
C TYR A 119 13.06 -20.16 -18.89
N LEU A 120 14.28 -19.81 -19.32
CA LEU A 120 14.69 -19.84 -20.73
C LEU A 120 15.67 -20.98 -20.98
N PHE A 121 15.19 -21.97 -21.73
CA PHE A 121 15.93 -23.17 -22.09
C PHE A 121 16.90 -22.91 -23.26
N PRO A 122 17.97 -23.72 -23.39
CA PRO A 122 18.95 -23.58 -24.46
C PRO A 122 18.36 -23.73 -25.87
N ASP A 123 17.27 -24.49 -26.03
CA ASP A 123 16.55 -24.70 -27.29
C ASP A 123 15.52 -23.61 -27.62
N GLY A 124 15.46 -22.54 -26.81
CA GLY A 124 14.62 -21.37 -27.03
C GLY A 124 13.24 -21.46 -26.37
N VAL A 125 12.90 -22.55 -25.66
CA VAL A 125 11.65 -22.59 -24.89
C VAL A 125 11.71 -21.56 -23.76
N LEU A 126 10.72 -20.68 -23.70
CA LEU A 126 10.57 -19.71 -22.62
C LEU A 126 9.27 -19.99 -21.88
N LEU A 127 9.37 -20.29 -20.59
CA LEU A 127 8.23 -20.45 -19.69
C LEU A 127 8.26 -19.34 -18.63
N GLN A 128 7.12 -18.72 -18.36
CA GLN A 128 7.05 -17.53 -17.51
C GLN A 128 6.27 -17.76 -16.22
N GLY A 129 6.68 -17.10 -15.15
CA GLY A 129 5.97 -17.04 -13.87
C GLY A 129 5.80 -18.41 -13.19
N LEU A 130 6.78 -19.30 -13.32
CA LEU A 130 6.73 -20.64 -12.74
C LEU A 130 7.41 -20.66 -11.37
N GLY A 131 6.93 -21.53 -10.49
CA GLY A 131 7.46 -21.67 -9.15
C GLY A 131 8.87 -22.24 -9.14
N SER A 132 9.68 -21.79 -8.18
CA SER A 132 11.09 -22.18 -8.06
C SER A 132 11.33 -23.68 -7.78
N SER A 133 10.31 -24.40 -7.29
CA SER A 133 10.39 -25.83 -6.98
C SER A 133 10.22 -26.70 -8.23
N ALA A 134 11.16 -26.60 -9.17
CA ALA A 134 11.08 -27.27 -10.47
C ALA A 134 12.01 -28.49 -10.58
N VAL A 135 11.57 -29.52 -11.30
CA VAL A 135 12.31 -30.79 -11.48
C VAL A 135 12.26 -31.27 -12.93
N PHE A 136 13.28 -32.03 -13.33
CA PHE A 136 13.34 -32.74 -14.59
C PHE A 136 13.03 -34.22 -14.42
N SER A 137 12.49 -34.84 -15.47
CA SER A 137 12.44 -36.29 -15.54
C SER A 137 13.84 -36.87 -15.65
N SER A 138 14.03 -38.10 -15.17
CA SER A 138 15.32 -38.79 -15.22
C SER A 138 15.92 -38.95 -16.63
N ASP A 139 15.08 -38.93 -17.67
CA ASP A 139 15.47 -38.99 -19.08
C ASP A 139 15.53 -37.62 -19.76
N GLY A 140 15.27 -36.53 -19.02
CA GLY A 140 15.29 -35.15 -19.51
C GLY A 140 14.13 -34.75 -20.43
N ARG A 141 13.20 -35.65 -20.72
CA ARG A 141 12.06 -35.35 -21.60
C ARG A 141 11.10 -34.31 -20.99
N TYR A 142 10.78 -34.46 -19.72
CA TYR A 142 9.80 -33.62 -19.04
C TYR A 142 10.48 -32.64 -18.09
N PHE A 143 9.93 -31.43 -18.04
CA PHE A 143 10.19 -30.44 -17.00
C PHE A 143 8.88 -30.15 -16.29
N ALA A 144 8.87 -30.18 -14.95
CA ALA A 144 7.69 -29.88 -14.16
C ALA A 144 8.00 -28.77 -13.16
N ALA A 145 7.06 -27.83 -13.01
CA ALA A 145 7.15 -26.75 -12.04
C ALA A 145 5.75 -26.37 -11.53
N PRO A 146 5.59 -26.03 -10.23
CA PRO A 146 4.36 -25.44 -9.72
C PRO A 146 4.05 -24.11 -10.40
N VAL A 147 2.78 -23.70 -10.38
CA VAL A 147 2.31 -22.39 -10.81
C VAL A 147 1.74 -21.68 -9.59
N PRO A 148 2.56 -20.95 -8.82
CA PRO A 148 2.13 -20.35 -7.57
C PRO A 148 1.25 -19.12 -7.84
N SER A 149 0.11 -19.01 -7.15
CA SER A 149 -0.74 -17.83 -7.14
C SER A 149 -1.44 -17.69 -5.79
N ARG A 150 -1.91 -16.48 -5.46
CA ARG A 150 -2.62 -16.20 -4.20
C ARG A 150 -3.96 -16.92 -4.08
N GLN A 151 -4.61 -17.20 -5.22
CA GLN A 151 -5.98 -17.74 -5.24
C GLN A 151 -6.04 -19.22 -5.66
N SER A 152 -5.10 -19.66 -6.49
CA SER A 152 -5.11 -21.01 -7.06
C SER A 152 -3.68 -21.51 -7.21
N TRP A 153 -3.43 -22.76 -6.83
CA TRP A 153 -2.14 -23.40 -7.03
C TRP A 153 -2.24 -24.40 -8.18
N GLY A 154 -1.32 -24.32 -9.14
CA GLY A 154 -1.32 -25.20 -10.30
C GLY A 154 -0.01 -25.95 -10.48
N LEU A 155 0.03 -26.80 -11.50
CA LEU A 155 1.22 -27.52 -11.93
C LEU A 155 1.36 -27.41 -13.45
N LEU A 156 2.57 -27.09 -13.92
CA LEU A 156 2.90 -27.08 -15.34
C LEU A 156 3.90 -28.20 -15.64
N VAL A 157 3.63 -28.94 -16.72
CA VAL A 157 4.56 -29.94 -17.27
C VAL A 157 4.87 -29.59 -18.73
N LEU A 158 6.14 -29.39 -19.04
CA LEU A 158 6.65 -29.24 -20.40
C LEU A 158 7.16 -30.59 -20.91
N ASP A 159 6.62 -31.07 -22.04
CA ASP A 159 7.25 -32.10 -22.86
C ASP A 159 8.21 -31.41 -23.84
N ARG A 160 9.51 -31.48 -23.55
CA ARG A 160 10.56 -30.82 -24.34
C ARG A 160 10.69 -31.40 -25.75
N HIS A 161 10.45 -32.70 -25.90
CA HIS A 161 10.56 -33.37 -27.21
C HIS A 161 9.41 -32.95 -28.13
N GLN A 162 8.21 -32.79 -27.59
CA GLN A 162 7.04 -32.37 -28.35
C GLN A 162 6.86 -30.85 -28.40
N ARG A 163 7.64 -30.10 -27.61
CA ARG A 163 7.45 -28.65 -27.37
C ARG A 163 6.01 -28.34 -27.02
N ARG A 164 5.49 -29.10 -26.06
CA ARG A 164 4.10 -29.01 -25.62
C ARG A 164 4.04 -28.78 -24.12
N VAL A 165 3.25 -27.80 -23.72
CA VAL A 165 3.00 -27.48 -22.33
C VAL A 165 1.65 -28.07 -21.92
N TYR A 166 1.60 -28.61 -20.71
CA TYR A 166 0.42 -29.17 -20.07
C TYR A 166 0.20 -28.42 -18.75
N ARG A 167 -0.92 -27.69 -18.66
CA ARG A 167 -1.36 -27.02 -17.44
C ARG A 167 -2.32 -27.96 -16.71
N CYS A 168 -1.83 -28.54 -15.63
CA CYS A 168 -2.57 -29.46 -14.79
C CYS A 168 -3.28 -28.67 -13.69
N ASP A 169 -4.59 -28.88 -13.55
CA ASP A 169 -5.36 -28.40 -12.40
C ASP A 169 -5.04 -29.27 -11.17
N ASN A 170 -3.90 -28.97 -10.53
CA ASN A 170 -3.41 -29.71 -9.39
C ASN A 170 -2.80 -28.77 -8.35
N SER A 171 -3.51 -28.61 -7.24
CA SER A 171 -3.09 -27.80 -6.10
C SER A 171 -2.34 -28.57 -5.02
N GLU A 172 -2.11 -29.87 -5.22
CA GLU A 172 -1.53 -30.76 -4.20
C GLU A 172 0.00 -30.64 -4.12
N PHE A 173 0.65 -30.04 -5.13
CA PHE A 173 2.10 -29.93 -5.21
C PHE A 173 2.60 -28.50 -5.02
N TRP A 174 3.07 -28.19 -3.81
CA TRP A 174 3.77 -26.93 -3.51
C TRP A 174 5.26 -27.05 -3.77
N GLU A 175 5.84 -28.18 -3.40
CA GLU A 175 7.24 -28.52 -3.67
C GLU A 175 7.31 -29.82 -4.46
N LEU A 176 8.15 -29.86 -5.50
CA LEU A 176 8.43 -31.06 -6.27
C LEU A 176 9.72 -31.70 -5.77
N ASP A 177 9.67 -33.00 -5.50
CA ASP A 177 10.80 -33.75 -4.96
C ASP A 177 11.54 -34.51 -6.06
N THR A 178 10.81 -35.31 -6.84
CA THR A 178 11.37 -36.05 -7.99
C THR A 178 10.35 -36.21 -9.11
N LEU A 179 10.84 -36.28 -10.35
CA LEU A 179 10.07 -36.71 -11.50
C LEU A 179 10.73 -37.94 -12.12
N ASP A 180 10.10 -39.09 -11.94
CA ASP A 180 10.50 -40.35 -12.57
C ASP A 180 9.75 -40.53 -13.90
N LEU A 181 10.14 -41.54 -14.70
CA LEU A 181 9.54 -41.81 -16.02
C LEU A 181 8.00 -41.90 -16.02
N ASN A 182 7.40 -42.36 -14.92
CA ASN A 182 5.95 -42.59 -14.80
C ASN A 182 5.27 -41.84 -13.65
N SER A 183 6.02 -41.20 -12.75
CA SER A 183 5.44 -40.59 -11.55
C SER A 183 6.11 -39.30 -11.14
N LEU A 184 5.29 -38.33 -10.74
CA LEU A 184 5.72 -37.11 -10.08
C LEU A 184 5.51 -37.26 -8.58
N SER A 185 6.55 -36.99 -7.80
CA SER A 185 6.47 -36.94 -6.33
C SER A 185 6.84 -35.55 -5.83
N GLY A 186 6.24 -35.16 -4.71
CA GLY A 186 6.42 -33.85 -4.12
C GLY A 186 5.68 -33.74 -2.80
N ARG A 187 5.49 -32.51 -2.31
CA ARG A 187 4.91 -32.23 -1.01
C ARG A 187 3.82 -31.16 -1.10
N TYR A 188 2.81 -31.34 -0.27
CA TYR A 188 1.82 -30.31 0.00
C TYR A 188 2.43 -29.17 0.82
N SER A 189 1.74 -28.03 0.92
CA SER A 189 2.20 -26.82 1.61
C SER A 189 2.94 -27.13 2.91
N PRO A 190 4.23 -26.72 3.04
CA PRO A 190 4.99 -26.88 4.27
C PRO A 190 4.41 -26.11 5.46
N LEU A 191 3.55 -25.13 5.20
CA LEU A 191 2.88 -24.32 6.21
C LEU A 191 1.65 -25.02 6.82
N VAL A 192 1.16 -26.08 6.20
CA VAL A 192 -0.07 -26.78 6.62
C VAL A 192 0.24 -28.20 7.09
N ASP A 193 0.83 -29.02 6.22
CA ASP A 193 0.98 -30.47 6.46
C ASP A 193 2.37 -30.98 6.03
N ASN A 194 2.96 -30.43 4.96
CA ASN A 194 4.25 -30.87 4.41
C ASN A 194 4.28 -32.37 4.05
N SER A 195 3.11 -32.98 3.83
CA SER A 195 2.99 -34.40 3.54
C SER A 195 3.32 -34.71 2.09
N VAL A 196 3.86 -35.91 1.89
CA VAL A 196 4.26 -36.38 0.56
C VAL A 196 3.02 -36.68 -0.28
N ARG A 197 3.06 -36.27 -1.55
CA ARG A 197 2.10 -36.55 -2.60
C ARG A 197 2.83 -37.26 -3.73
N GLN A 198 2.14 -38.19 -4.37
CA GLN A 198 2.65 -38.87 -5.55
C GLN A 198 1.49 -39.08 -6.52
N THR A 199 1.73 -38.79 -7.79
CA THR A 199 0.75 -39.01 -8.85
C THR A 199 1.44 -39.53 -10.10
N ARG A 200 0.66 -40.14 -10.99
CA ARG A 200 1.19 -40.63 -12.26
C ARG A 200 1.18 -39.52 -13.30
N ILE A 201 2.26 -39.44 -14.08
CA ILE A 201 2.39 -38.40 -15.11
C ILE A 201 1.35 -38.58 -16.23
N ASP A 202 1.03 -39.80 -16.63
CA ASP A 202 0.06 -40.05 -17.69
C ASP A 202 -1.37 -39.64 -17.30
N GLU A 203 -1.74 -39.78 -16.03
CA GLU A 203 -3.03 -39.30 -15.50
C GLU A 203 -3.09 -37.77 -15.48
N LEU A 204 -2.00 -37.10 -15.09
CA LEU A 204 -1.90 -35.63 -15.15
C LEU A 204 -2.05 -35.11 -16.58
N LEU A 205 -1.29 -35.68 -17.53
CA LEU A 205 -1.28 -35.20 -18.92
C LEU A 205 -2.62 -35.43 -19.64
N GLN A 206 -3.41 -36.45 -19.25
CA GLN A 206 -4.73 -36.73 -19.84
C GLN A 206 -5.79 -35.70 -19.48
N THR A 207 -5.67 -35.08 -18.30
CA THR A 207 -6.66 -34.14 -17.77
C THR A 207 -6.22 -32.68 -17.86
N ALA A 208 -4.96 -32.45 -18.24
CA ALA A 208 -4.39 -31.12 -18.41
C ALA A 208 -4.89 -30.40 -19.66
N ASP A 209 -4.94 -29.07 -19.58
CA ASP A 209 -5.04 -28.21 -20.76
C ASP A 209 -3.67 -28.17 -21.46
N ALA A 210 -3.65 -28.49 -22.75
CA ALA A 210 -2.42 -28.88 -23.42
C ALA A 210 -2.20 -28.07 -24.70
N ALA A 211 -1.25 -27.14 -24.67
CA ALA A 211 -0.94 -26.22 -25.75
C ALA A 211 0.42 -26.53 -26.40
N ASN A 212 0.45 -26.56 -27.74
CA ASN A 212 1.71 -26.63 -28.48
C ASN A 212 2.39 -25.26 -28.44
N LEU A 213 3.68 -25.24 -28.17
CA LEU A 213 4.46 -24.00 -28.24
C LEU A 213 4.57 -23.56 -29.70
N VAL A 214 4.44 -22.26 -29.92
CA VAL A 214 4.55 -21.63 -31.24
C VAL A 214 5.94 -20.98 -31.39
N PRO A 215 6.57 -21.12 -32.57
CA PRO A 215 7.84 -20.47 -32.82
C PRO A 215 7.64 -18.97 -33.03
N VAL A 216 8.42 -18.15 -32.33
CA VAL A 216 8.47 -16.70 -32.49
C VAL A 216 9.93 -16.27 -32.48
N ALA A 217 10.44 -15.81 -33.62
CA ALA A 217 11.87 -15.60 -33.84
C ALA A 217 12.69 -16.86 -33.47
N ASP A 218 13.59 -16.77 -32.49
CA ASP A 218 14.42 -17.85 -31.94
C ASP A 218 13.84 -18.47 -30.64
N LEU A 219 12.59 -18.13 -30.28
CA LEU A 219 11.90 -18.61 -29.08
C LEU A 219 10.74 -19.57 -29.41
N TRP A 220 10.36 -20.37 -28.41
CA TRP A 220 9.15 -21.20 -28.38
C TRP A 220 8.27 -20.75 -27.22
N LEU A 221 7.11 -20.19 -27.53
CA LEU A 221 6.22 -19.54 -26.57
C LEU A 221 4.87 -20.25 -26.51
N GLU A 222 4.21 -20.16 -25.35
CA GLU A 222 2.81 -20.59 -25.23
C GLU A 222 1.91 -19.63 -26.03
N PRO A 223 0.87 -20.13 -26.74
CA PRO A 223 -0.09 -19.27 -27.43
C PRO A 223 -0.67 -18.20 -26.49
N GLY A 224 -0.78 -16.95 -26.96
CA GLY A 224 -1.29 -15.82 -26.17
C GLY A 224 -0.28 -15.19 -25.20
N SER A 225 0.97 -15.68 -25.12
CA SER A 225 2.03 -15.08 -24.29
C SER A 225 2.61 -13.77 -24.86
N TYR A 226 2.20 -13.39 -26.07
CA TYR A 226 2.58 -12.16 -26.74
C TYR A 226 1.37 -11.62 -27.54
N PRO A 227 1.35 -10.32 -27.90
CA PRO A 227 0.27 -9.76 -28.70
C PRO A 227 0.23 -10.39 -30.10
N ASP A 228 -0.91 -10.98 -30.49
CA ASP A 228 -1.05 -11.68 -31.77
C ASP A 228 -0.96 -10.75 -33.01
N ASN A 229 -1.15 -9.44 -32.83
CA ASN A 229 -1.29 -8.46 -33.91
C ASN A 229 -0.30 -7.29 -33.77
N ILE A 230 0.99 -7.58 -33.71
CA ILE A 230 1.99 -6.51 -33.81
C ILE A 230 2.03 -6.01 -35.26
N ALA A 231 1.74 -4.73 -35.46
CA ALA A 231 1.81 -4.13 -36.78
C ALA A 231 3.28 -4.09 -37.26
N HIS A 232 3.58 -4.72 -38.40
CA HIS A 232 4.92 -4.64 -38.98
C HIS A 232 5.26 -3.24 -39.51
N THR A 233 4.24 -2.50 -39.89
CA THR A 233 4.35 -1.12 -40.35
C THR A 233 3.14 -0.34 -39.88
N PHE A 234 3.31 0.96 -39.67
CA PHE A 234 2.21 1.89 -39.47
C PHE A 234 2.37 3.11 -40.34
N GLU A 235 1.23 3.76 -40.62
CA GLU A 235 1.19 5.02 -41.34
C GLU A 235 0.43 6.07 -40.51
N ARG A 236 0.96 7.29 -40.45
CA ARG A 236 0.32 8.46 -39.84
C ARG A 236 0.46 9.65 -40.79
N ARG A 237 -0.65 10.08 -41.36
CA ARG A 237 -0.70 11.25 -42.26
C ARG A 237 -1.00 12.53 -41.49
N SER A 238 -0.50 13.64 -42.00
CA SER A 238 -1.00 14.97 -41.64
C SER A 238 -2.47 15.11 -42.05
N ALA A 239 -3.18 16.07 -41.43
CA ALA A 239 -4.61 16.27 -41.68
C ALA A 239 -4.92 16.67 -43.14
N ASP A 240 -4.00 17.35 -43.81
CA ASP A 240 -4.08 17.73 -45.23
C ASP A 240 -3.59 16.62 -46.20
N GLY A 241 -3.11 15.50 -45.65
CA GLY A 241 -2.57 14.36 -46.39
C GLY A 241 -1.24 14.60 -47.10
N GLN A 242 -0.64 15.79 -46.99
CA GLN A 242 0.59 16.17 -47.70
C GLN A 242 1.85 15.55 -47.09
N GLN A 243 1.84 15.30 -45.78
CA GLN A 243 2.93 14.66 -45.06
C GLN A 243 2.52 13.26 -44.60
N CYS A 244 3.48 12.35 -44.57
CA CYS A 244 3.26 10.98 -44.15
C CYS A 244 4.44 10.47 -43.33
N LEU A 245 4.20 10.13 -42.07
CA LEU A 245 5.12 9.35 -41.26
C LEU A 245 4.82 7.85 -41.46
N ILE A 246 5.85 7.10 -41.83
CA ILE A 246 5.81 5.64 -41.90
C ILE A 246 6.79 5.11 -40.86
N GLY A 247 6.37 4.12 -40.08
CA GLY A 247 7.25 3.40 -39.17
C GLY A 247 7.28 1.93 -39.51
N ASP A 248 8.48 1.36 -39.64
CA ASP A 248 8.69 -0.06 -39.88
C ASP A 248 9.30 -0.70 -38.64
N ILE A 249 8.74 -1.83 -38.21
CA ILE A 249 9.16 -2.47 -36.97
C ILE A 249 10.62 -2.89 -37.03
N VAL A 250 11.36 -2.61 -35.95
CA VAL A 250 12.74 -3.06 -35.77
C VAL A 250 12.75 -4.12 -34.69
N LEU A 251 13.03 -5.36 -35.11
CA LEU A 251 13.21 -6.49 -34.21
C LEU A 251 14.69 -6.90 -34.19
N PRO A 252 15.24 -7.25 -33.01
CA PRO A 252 16.58 -7.78 -32.93
C PRO A 252 16.67 -9.14 -33.62
N PRO A 253 17.87 -9.55 -34.09
CA PRO A 253 18.06 -10.81 -34.79
C PRO A 253 17.88 -12.05 -33.90
N ALA A 254 18.06 -11.90 -32.58
CA ALA A 254 17.91 -12.95 -31.58
C ALA A 254 17.31 -12.38 -30.29
N PHE A 255 16.28 -13.01 -29.77
CA PHE A 255 15.54 -12.58 -28.58
C PHE A 255 16.08 -13.28 -27.33
N ARG A 256 16.59 -14.52 -27.47
CA ARG A 256 17.13 -15.31 -26.37
C ARG A 256 18.29 -14.63 -25.63
N ASP A 257 19.06 -13.84 -26.35
CA ASP A 257 20.26 -13.17 -25.83
C ASP A 257 19.94 -11.84 -25.12
N LEU A 258 18.69 -11.36 -25.20
CA LEU A 258 18.28 -10.09 -24.60
C LEU A 258 18.11 -10.20 -23.08
N PRO A 259 18.40 -9.14 -22.31
CA PRO A 259 18.07 -9.07 -20.88
C PRO A 259 16.60 -9.39 -20.57
N GLN A 260 15.69 -8.95 -21.43
CA GLN A 260 14.26 -9.27 -21.39
C GLN A 260 13.83 -9.80 -22.77
N PRO A 261 13.72 -11.13 -22.96
CA PRO A 261 13.48 -11.72 -24.27
C PRO A 261 12.22 -11.23 -24.98
N LEU A 262 11.13 -11.00 -24.24
CA LEU A 262 9.84 -10.58 -24.83
C LEU A 262 9.67 -9.05 -24.94
N GLU A 263 10.61 -8.25 -24.45
CA GLU A 263 10.49 -6.78 -24.47
C GLU A 263 10.25 -6.22 -25.89
N PRO A 264 10.94 -6.68 -26.96
CA PRO A 264 10.69 -6.17 -28.30
C PRO A 264 9.29 -6.50 -28.86
N LEU A 265 8.59 -7.49 -28.30
CA LEU A 265 7.21 -7.83 -28.68
C LEU A 265 6.19 -7.05 -27.86
N ARG A 266 6.48 -6.80 -26.58
CA ARG A 266 5.61 -6.08 -25.65
C ARG A 266 5.66 -4.57 -25.87
N SER A 267 6.85 -4.04 -26.15
CA SER A 267 7.14 -2.62 -26.36
C SER A 267 7.86 -2.40 -27.70
N PRO A 268 7.23 -2.71 -28.85
CA PRO A 268 7.92 -2.68 -30.13
C PRO A 268 8.36 -1.26 -30.52
N ARG A 269 9.52 -1.19 -31.18
CA ARG A 269 10.13 0.04 -31.68
C ARG A 269 10.11 0.04 -33.21
N TYR A 270 9.90 1.20 -33.80
CA TYR A 270 9.78 1.39 -35.25
C TYR A 270 10.85 2.35 -35.75
N ALA A 271 11.56 1.97 -36.81
CA ALA A 271 12.37 2.89 -37.58
C ALA A 271 11.43 3.80 -38.38
N ILE A 272 11.52 5.10 -38.16
CA ILE A 272 10.58 6.05 -38.75
C ILE A 272 11.17 6.77 -39.97
N SER A 273 10.30 7.09 -40.92
CA SER A 273 10.60 7.91 -42.09
C SER A 273 9.47 8.90 -42.35
N VAL A 274 9.80 10.10 -42.82
CA VAL A 274 8.78 11.09 -43.23
C VAL A 274 8.89 11.31 -44.72
N ASN A 275 7.77 11.17 -45.44
CA ASN A 275 7.69 11.28 -46.90
C ASN A 275 8.72 10.39 -47.63
N GLY A 276 8.95 9.19 -47.09
CA GLY A 276 9.92 8.23 -47.62
C GLY A 276 11.39 8.56 -47.32
N GLN A 277 11.68 9.61 -46.54
CA GLN A 277 13.04 9.92 -46.08
C GLN A 277 13.30 9.32 -44.69
N PRO A 278 14.24 8.37 -44.53
CA PRO A 278 14.59 7.77 -43.25
C PRO A 278 15.16 8.79 -42.25
N SER A 279 14.81 8.67 -40.97
CA SER A 279 15.23 9.63 -39.92
C SER A 279 16.42 9.16 -39.05
N ALA A 280 16.78 7.87 -39.12
CA ALA A 280 17.66 7.20 -38.15
C ALA A 280 17.15 7.25 -36.69
N LEU A 281 15.84 7.40 -36.48
CA LEU A 281 15.18 7.38 -35.17
C LEU A 281 14.34 6.12 -34.98
N LEU A 282 14.27 5.66 -33.73
CA LEU A 282 13.41 4.57 -33.27
C LEU A 282 12.32 5.13 -32.34
N MET A 283 11.06 4.96 -32.72
CA MET A 283 9.89 5.40 -31.97
C MET A 283 9.16 4.21 -31.34
N ALA A 284 8.72 4.32 -30.09
CA ALA A 284 7.90 3.27 -29.47
C ALA A 284 6.48 3.25 -30.04
N ALA A 285 5.86 2.08 -30.12
CA ALA A 285 4.53 1.88 -30.69
C ALA A 285 3.43 2.78 -30.10
N ASN A 286 3.51 3.03 -28.80
CA ASN A 286 2.54 3.79 -28.00
C ASN A 286 2.89 5.27 -27.87
N THR A 287 3.91 5.76 -28.59
CA THR A 287 4.36 7.15 -28.47
C THR A 287 3.31 8.12 -29.02
N ALA A 288 2.98 9.15 -28.22
CA ALA A 288 2.18 10.27 -28.70
C ALA A 288 2.88 11.03 -29.84
N LEU A 289 2.08 11.43 -30.84
CA LEU A 289 2.57 12.09 -32.04
C LEU A 289 1.62 13.22 -32.43
N VAL A 290 2.18 14.40 -32.70
CA VAL A 290 1.40 15.59 -33.02
C VAL A 290 1.96 16.29 -34.25
N TRP A 291 1.14 16.44 -35.28
CA TRP A 291 1.40 17.35 -36.40
C TRP A 291 1.07 18.78 -35.98
N SER A 292 1.87 19.75 -36.45
CA SER A 292 1.60 21.17 -36.25
C SER A 292 0.28 21.57 -36.88
N THR A 293 -0.30 22.67 -36.40
CA THR A 293 -1.55 23.22 -36.96
C THR A 293 -1.46 23.50 -38.46
N ASP A 294 -0.32 24.00 -38.94
CA ASP A 294 -0.05 24.24 -40.37
C ASP A 294 0.38 22.99 -41.15
N GLN A 295 0.44 21.82 -40.50
CA GLN A 295 0.84 20.52 -41.06
C GLN A 295 2.27 20.47 -41.65
N ARG A 296 3.12 21.46 -41.35
CA ARG A 296 4.51 21.54 -41.84
C ARG A 296 5.56 21.07 -40.85
N ALA A 297 5.14 20.66 -39.66
CA ALA A 297 6.01 20.14 -38.63
C ALA A 297 5.35 18.99 -37.85
N LEU A 298 6.18 18.18 -37.21
CA LEU A 298 5.79 17.01 -36.43
C LEU A 298 6.65 16.93 -35.19
N VAL A 299 6.04 16.59 -34.05
CA VAL A 299 6.77 16.26 -32.83
C VAL A 299 6.38 14.88 -32.30
N CYS A 300 7.38 14.13 -31.86
CA CYS A 300 7.21 12.84 -31.19
C CYS A 300 8.38 12.58 -30.23
N GLN A 301 8.24 11.59 -29.35
CA GLN A 301 9.39 11.03 -28.64
C GLN A 301 10.06 9.94 -29.48
N ALA A 302 11.38 9.91 -29.48
CA ALA A 302 12.14 8.85 -30.12
C ALA A 302 13.57 8.81 -29.56
N GLN A 303 14.26 7.70 -29.81
CA GLN A 303 15.68 7.56 -29.55
C GLN A 303 16.44 7.42 -30.87
N GLU A 304 17.72 7.78 -30.87
CA GLU A 304 18.58 7.56 -32.04
C GLU A 304 18.81 6.05 -32.26
N HIS A 305 18.84 5.64 -33.53
CA HIS A 305 19.17 4.27 -33.91
C HIS A 305 20.69 4.06 -33.87
N THR A 306 21.25 3.95 -32.65
CA THR A 306 22.68 3.73 -32.39
C THR A 306 22.90 2.55 -31.44
N GLU A 307 24.13 2.04 -31.36
CA GLU A 307 24.47 0.93 -30.45
C GLU A 307 24.30 1.28 -28.96
N HIS A 308 24.33 2.58 -28.61
CA HIS A 308 24.23 3.08 -27.24
C HIS A 308 23.20 4.22 -27.16
N PRO A 309 21.89 3.92 -27.22
CA PRO A 309 20.86 4.94 -27.20
C PRO A 309 20.84 5.70 -25.87
N SER A 310 20.68 7.02 -25.93
CA SER A 310 20.63 7.91 -24.76
C SER A 310 19.24 8.02 -24.12
N GLY A 311 18.36 7.04 -24.42
CA GLY A 311 16.94 7.05 -24.04
C GLY A 311 16.08 7.91 -24.97
N ASP A 312 14.76 7.93 -24.69
CA ASP A 312 13.80 8.69 -25.47
C ASP A 312 13.93 10.20 -25.22
N ARG A 313 13.89 10.97 -26.31
CA ARG A 313 13.92 12.44 -26.32
C ARG A 313 12.83 12.97 -27.24
N TYR A 314 12.47 14.23 -27.07
CA TYR A 314 11.57 14.91 -28.01
C TYR A 314 12.32 15.27 -29.28
N TRP A 315 11.73 14.94 -30.43
CA TRP A 315 12.25 15.25 -31.76
C TRP A 315 11.23 16.07 -32.53
N LEU A 316 11.70 17.15 -33.14
CA LEU A 316 10.93 18.00 -34.04
C LEU A 316 11.39 17.75 -35.46
N TRP A 317 10.45 17.39 -36.33
CA TRP A 317 10.64 17.40 -37.77
C TRP A 317 9.96 18.62 -38.38
N GLN A 318 10.62 19.29 -39.32
CA GLN A 318 10.02 20.38 -40.11
C GLN A 318 10.33 20.16 -41.58
N VAL A 319 9.38 20.48 -42.47
CA VAL A 319 9.52 20.32 -43.93
C VAL A 319 10.84 20.91 -44.46
N ASP A 320 11.22 22.10 -43.95
CA ASP A 320 12.37 22.84 -44.48
C ASP A 320 13.68 22.57 -43.72
N GLN A 321 13.65 21.91 -42.56
CA GLN A 321 14.82 21.72 -41.68
C GLN A 321 15.14 20.27 -41.35
N GLY A 322 14.22 19.34 -41.63
CA GLY A 322 14.36 17.93 -41.24
C GLY A 322 14.21 17.73 -39.74
N TRP A 323 14.79 16.64 -39.24
CA TRP A 323 14.74 16.24 -37.83
C TRP A 323 15.78 16.98 -36.99
N ARG A 324 15.37 17.47 -35.82
CA ARG A 324 16.26 17.96 -34.76
C ARG A 324 15.77 17.54 -33.39
N ALA A 325 16.71 17.20 -32.50
CA ALA A 325 16.39 16.94 -31.11
C ALA A 325 16.04 18.24 -30.38
N LEU A 326 15.00 18.18 -29.55
CA LEU A 326 14.67 19.25 -28.62
C LEU A 326 15.41 19.01 -27.28
N PRO A 327 15.65 20.06 -26.49
CA PRO A 327 16.22 19.92 -25.15
C PRO A 327 15.20 19.31 -24.16
N SER A 328 15.63 19.10 -22.92
CA SER A 328 14.68 18.78 -21.84
C SER A 328 13.66 19.91 -21.70
N PRO A 329 12.36 19.61 -21.59
CA PRO A 329 11.33 20.64 -21.55
C PRO A 329 11.31 21.43 -20.24
N TRP A 330 11.91 20.87 -19.19
CA TRP A 330 11.98 21.49 -17.88
C TRP A 330 13.31 21.22 -17.17
N VAL A 331 13.68 22.15 -16.28
CA VAL A 331 14.82 22.04 -15.37
C VAL A 331 14.28 21.88 -13.95
N LYS A 332 14.35 20.65 -13.41
CA LYS A 332 13.84 20.31 -12.07
C LYS A 332 14.68 20.95 -10.96
N ARG A 333 14.02 21.32 -9.85
CA ARG A 333 14.62 21.83 -8.62
C ARG A 333 14.07 21.05 -7.43
N GLU A 334 14.91 20.73 -6.44
CA GLU A 334 14.49 19.97 -5.26
C GLU A 334 13.51 20.75 -4.37
N ALA A 335 13.60 22.09 -4.35
CA ALA A 335 12.71 22.94 -3.58
C ALA A 335 11.31 23.11 -4.20
N GLU A 336 11.07 22.62 -5.42
CA GLU A 336 9.79 22.73 -6.11
C GLU A 336 8.95 21.44 -5.99
N PRO A 337 7.62 21.53 -6.18
CA PRO A 337 6.77 20.36 -6.33
C PRO A 337 7.33 19.35 -7.34
N SER A 338 7.22 18.06 -7.02
CA SER A 338 7.65 17.00 -7.93
C SER A 338 6.63 16.84 -9.05
N PHE A 339 7.09 16.67 -10.28
CA PHE A 339 6.25 16.32 -11.41
C PHE A 339 7.03 15.58 -12.49
N TYR A 340 6.28 14.94 -13.37
CA TYR A 340 6.79 14.28 -14.57
C TYR A 340 6.04 14.77 -15.80
N TRP A 341 6.65 14.58 -16.96
CA TRP A 341 6.11 14.95 -18.26
C TRP A 341 6.36 13.81 -19.23
N HIS A 342 5.42 13.57 -20.14
CA HIS A 342 5.54 12.45 -21.07
C HIS A 342 4.95 12.80 -22.43
N ASP A 343 3.63 12.83 -22.56
CA ASP A 343 3.02 12.90 -23.88
C ASP A 343 3.07 14.30 -24.49
N VAL A 344 3.32 14.37 -25.79
CA VAL A 344 3.11 15.60 -26.57
C VAL A 344 1.62 15.74 -26.85
N SER A 345 1.05 16.90 -26.52
CA SER A 345 -0.38 17.18 -26.74
C SER A 345 -0.63 18.22 -27.83
N GLY A 346 0.35 19.06 -28.13
CA GLY A 346 0.19 20.15 -29.08
C GLY A 346 1.48 20.61 -29.72
N LEU A 347 1.37 21.14 -30.94
CA LEU A 347 2.45 21.81 -31.65
C LEU A 347 1.88 23.04 -32.38
N ASP A 348 2.25 24.23 -31.89
CA ASP A 348 1.92 25.50 -32.53
C ASP A 348 3.15 26.12 -33.21
N ALA A 349 3.00 27.33 -33.74
CA ALA A 349 4.07 28.02 -34.49
C ALA A 349 5.31 28.32 -33.64
N HIS A 350 5.18 28.33 -32.31
CA HIS A 350 6.20 28.80 -31.37
C HIS A 350 6.51 27.80 -30.26
N HIS A 351 5.60 26.88 -29.92
CA HIS A 351 5.76 25.98 -28.79
C HIS A 351 5.38 24.53 -29.11
N VAL A 352 6.08 23.61 -28.47
CA VAL A 352 5.60 22.26 -28.18
C VAL A 352 4.88 22.29 -26.84
N HIS A 353 3.69 21.71 -26.80
CA HIS A 353 2.92 21.49 -25.57
C HIS A 353 3.08 20.05 -25.13
N ILE A 354 3.55 19.87 -23.89
CA ILE A 354 3.86 18.55 -23.31
C ILE A 354 3.02 18.39 -22.06
N GLU A 355 2.30 17.29 -21.96
CA GLU A 355 1.46 16.97 -20.81
C GLU A 355 2.30 16.66 -19.58
N SER A 356 1.81 17.16 -18.44
CA SER A 356 2.45 17.02 -17.15
C SER A 356 1.40 17.07 -16.04
N TYR A 357 1.82 16.76 -14.81
CA TYR A 357 0.95 16.75 -13.64
C TYR A 357 1.75 17.06 -12.38
N LEU A 358 1.16 17.76 -11.41
CA LEU A 358 1.78 17.92 -10.09
C LEU A 358 1.56 16.67 -9.23
N ASP A 359 2.55 16.33 -8.41
CA ASP A 359 2.39 15.33 -7.35
C ASP A 359 1.27 15.71 -6.39
N TYR A 360 0.65 14.69 -5.78
CA TYR A 360 -0.20 14.90 -4.62
C TYR A 360 0.64 14.78 -3.34
N PRO A 361 0.85 15.89 -2.60
CA PRO A 361 1.55 15.85 -1.33
C PRO A 361 0.63 15.31 -0.24
N ARG A 362 1.05 14.28 0.50
CA ARG A 362 0.25 13.66 1.55
C ARG A 362 0.99 13.63 2.88
N PRO A 363 0.40 14.10 3.99
CA PRO A 363 0.96 13.87 5.32
C PRO A 363 1.11 12.37 5.63
N SER A 364 2.20 12.02 6.32
CA SER A 364 2.57 10.61 6.56
C SER A 364 1.60 9.81 7.44
N LEU A 365 0.69 10.46 8.17
CA LEU A 365 -0.26 9.87 9.11
C LEU A 365 -1.70 10.35 8.80
N GLY A 366 -2.05 10.35 7.51
CA GLY A 366 -3.38 10.76 7.02
C GLY A 366 -3.50 12.28 6.93
N ARG A 367 -4.28 12.89 7.83
CA ARG A 367 -4.51 14.34 7.85
C ARG A 367 -3.38 15.14 8.51
N TYR A 368 -2.42 14.48 9.13
CA TYR A 368 -1.25 15.11 9.74
C TYR A 368 -0.01 14.21 9.57
N GLY A 369 1.17 14.68 9.96
CA GLY A 369 2.35 13.84 9.95
C GLY A 369 3.65 14.60 10.20
N TYR A 370 4.76 13.87 10.09
CA TYR A 370 6.11 14.43 10.23
C TYR A 370 6.91 14.42 8.93
N ARG A 371 6.25 14.05 7.84
CA ARG A 371 6.75 14.04 6.47
C ARG A 371 5.58 14.32 5.53
N LEU A 372 5.87 14.90 4.37
CA LEU A 372 4.98 14.98 3.24
C LEU A 372 5.49 14.01 2.16
N ASP A 373 4.69 13.01 1.84
CA ASP A 373 4.95 12.02 0.80
C ASP A 373 4.43 12.53 -0.55
N SER A 374 5.18 12.30 -1.62
CA SER A 374 4.79 12.66 -2.99
C SER A 374 4.17 11.46 -3.71
N ILE A 375 2.88 11.54 -4.02
CA ILE A 375 2.15 10.52 -4.77
C ILE A 375 2.07 10.93 -6.25
N HIS A 376 2.53 10.04 -7.13
CA HIS A 376 2.62 10.25 -8.59
C HIS A 376 1.59 9.42 -9.38
N SER A 377 0.49 9.04 -8.73
CA SER A 377 -0.67 8.43 -9.36
C SER A 377 -1.94 9.09 -8.84
N ASP A 378 -3.04 8.93 -9.58
CA ASP A 378 -4.37 9.21 -9.04
C ASP A 378 -4.58 8.35 -7.78
N THR A 379 -5.32 8.87 -6.81
CA THR A 379 -5.39 8.29 -5.47
C THR A 379 -6.70 8.62 -4.78
N GLU A 380 -7.02 7.90 -3.71
CA GLU A 380 -8.18 8.21 -2.87
C GLU A 380 -7.81 9.24 -1.81
N ILE A 381 -8.76 10.13 -1.53
CA ILE A 381 -8.67 11.11 -0.45
C ILE A 381 -9.95 11.11 0.37
N GLN A 382 -9.86 11.68 1.56
CA GLN A 382 -11.02 12.01 2.36
C GLN A 382 -11.62 13.34 1.87
N ALA A 383 -12.85 13.30 1.35
CA ALA A 383 -13.58 14.48 0.89
C ALA A 383 -14.51 15.09 1.95
N GLY A 384 -14.83 14.33 3.00
CA GLY A 384 -15.71 14.80 4.06
C GLY A 384 -16.16 13.68 5.00
N HIS A 385 -17.28 13.92 5.67
CA HIS A 385 -17.90 12.95 6.57
C HIS A 385 -19.42 12.93 6.40
N ASP A 386 -20.02 11.77 6.62
CA ASP A 386 -21.47 11.69 6.82
C ASP A 386 -21.90 12.20 8.22
N ALA A 387 -23.21 12.18 8.49
CA ALA A 387 -23.76 12.66 9.76
C ALA A 387 -23.33 11.82 10.99
N GLN A 388 -22.91 10.58 10.80
CA GLN A 388 -22.43 9.68 11.86
C GLN A 388 -20.90 9.66 11.96
N GLY A 389 -20.20 10.45 11.13
CA GLY A 389 -18.76 10.59 11.13
C GLY A 389 -18.01 9.60 10.26
N ARG A 390 -18.69 8.83 9.40
CA ARG A 390 -18.01 7.97 8.42
C ARG A 390 -17.28 8.83 7.41
N VAL A 391 -16.06 8.41 7.06
CA VAL A 391 -15.29 9.07 6.01
C VAL A 391 -16.00 8.94 4.67
N GLN A 392 -16.19 10.06 3.99
CA GLN A 392 -16.58 10.08 2.59
C GLN A 392 -15.31 10.07 1.74
N VAL A 393 -15.06 8.94 1.08
CA VAL A 393 -13.92 8.76 0.18
C VAL A 393 -14.26 9.34 -1.18
N ALA A 394 -13.30 10.02 -1.79
CA ALA A 394 -13.40 10.44 -3.17
C ALA A 394 -12.09 10.18 -3.90
N GLU A 395 -12.20 9.98 -5.22
CA GLU A 395 -11.05 9.95 -6.09
C GLU A 395 -10.44 11.36 -6.20
N PHE A 396 -9.12 11.42 -6.19
CA PHE A 396 -8.32 12.59 -6.51
C PHE A 396 -7.51 12.31 -7.76
N GLN A 397 -7.78 13.12 -8.78
CA GLN A 397 -6.98 13.15 -9.99
C GLN A 397 -5.84 14.14 -9.81
N LEU A 398 -4.62 13.74 -10.19
CA LEU A 398 -3.47 14.63 -10.14
C LEU A 398 -3.74 15.92 -10.93
N THR A 399 -3.27 17.05 -10.39
CA THR A 399 -3.45 18.36 -11.04
C THR A 399 -2.74 18.37 -12.38
N ARG A 400 -3.53 18.38 -13.46
CA ARG A 400 -3.01 18.32 -14.83
C ARG A 400 -2.50 19.69 -15.25
N MET A 401 -1.42 19.70 -16.02
CA MET A 401 -0.81 20.91 -16.55
C MET A 401 -0.09 20.61 -17.86
N SER A 402 0.30 21.65 -18.59
CA SER A 402 1.13 21.51 -19.78
C SER A 402 2.38 22.38 -19.70
N ILE A 403 3.50 21.83 -20.13
CA ILE A 403 4.73 22.58 -20.35
C ILE A 403 4.70 23.10 -21.79
N ALA A 404 4.69 24.42 -21.94
CA ALA A 404 4.87 25.07 -23.23
C ALA A 404 6.36 25.38 -23.43
N MET A 405 7.04 24.56 -24.22
CA MET A 405 8.46 24.70 -24.54
C MET A 405 8.65 25.39 -25.89
N PRO A 406 9.37 26.54 -25.97
CA PRO A 406 9.65 27.20 -27.23
C PRO A 406 10.41 26.29 -28.22
N LEU A 407 10.10 26.37 -29.52
CA LEU A 407 10.76 25.57 -30.55
C LEU A 407 12.27 25.89 -30.68
N ASP A 408 12.70 27.08 -30.28
CA ASP A 408 14.10 27.54 -30.29
C ASP A 408 14.78 27.44 -28.91
N SER A 409 14.11 26.82 -27.93
CA SER A 409 14.61 26.59 -26.58
C SER A 409 16.00 25.94 -26.59
N GLN A 410 16.84 26.40 -25.66
CA GLN A 410 18.15 25.83 -25.36
C GLN A 410 18.11 24.95 -24.10
N GLY A 411 16.92 24.71 -23.54
CA GLY A 411 16.72 23.89 -22.34
C GLY A 411 17.13 24.60 -21.07
N ARG A 412 17.15 25.94 -21.07
CA ARG A 412 17.56 26.72 -19.89
C ARG A 412 16.37 26.96 -18.97
N ARG A 413 16.67 27.10 -17.67
CA ARG A 413 15.67 27.44 -16.65
C ARG A 413 14.94 28.72 -17.06
N GLY A 414 13.62 28.64 -17.10
CA GLY A 414 12.72 29.76 -17.39
C GLY A 414 12.45 30.05 -18.87
N GLU A 415 12.99 29.26 -19.81
CA GLU A 415 12.60 29.37 -21.23
C GLU A 415 11.19 28.80 -21.48
N SER A 416 10.84 27.70 -20.82
CA SER A 416 9.49 27.12 -20.85
C SER A 416 8.59 27.76 -19.78
N PHE A 417 7.27 27.75 -20.01
CA PHE A 417 6.27 28.12 -19.00
C PHE A 417 5.25 27.00 -18.78
N ILE A 418 4.53 27.07 -17.68
CA ILE A 418 3.48 26.10 -17.33
C ILE A 418 2.12 26.71 -17.63
N ALA A 419 1.29 25.98 -18.37
CA ALA A 419 -0.14 26.23 -18.46
C ALA A 419 -0.88 25.32 -17.48
N THR A 420 -1.72 25.88 -16.62
CA THR A 420 -2.56 25.11 -15.71
C THR A 420 -3.60 24.30 -16.48
N GLN A 421 -4.31 23.39 -15.80
CA GLN A 421 -5.54 22.83 -16.36
C GLN A 421 -6.52 23.95 -16.78
N PRO A 422 -7.34 23.72 -17.81
CA PRO A 422 -8.35 24.68 -18.23
C PRO A 422 -9.30 25.03 -17.09
N MET A 423 -9.52 26.32 -16.91
CA MET A 423 -10.50 26.89 -15.99
C MET A 423 -11.82 27.13 -16.73
N LEU A 424 -12.75 27.85 -16.10
CA LEU A 424 -14.00 28.28 -16.72
C LEU A 424 -13.74 28.97 -18.08
N ASP A 425 -14.59 28.68 -19.07
CA ASP A 425 -14.46 29.10 -20.48
C ASP A 425 -13.18 28.60 -21.21
N GLY A 426 -12.49 27.60 -20.67
CA GLY A 426 -11.31 26.97 -21.29
C GLY A 426 -10.03 27.80 -21.17
N ILE A 427 -10.03 28.85 -20.35
CA ILE A 427 -8.86 29.70 -20.13
C ILE A 427 -7.86 28.97 -19.23
N CYS A 428 -6.58 28.93 -19.61
CA CYS A 428 -5.51 28.46 -18.75
C CYS A 428 -4.77 29.64 -18.10
N ALA A 429 -4.31 29.46 -16.86
CA ALA A 429 -3.35 30.37 -16.27
C ALA A 429 -1.93 29.97 -16.71
N HIS A 430 -1.08 30.94 -16.99
CA HIS A 430 0.32 30.73 -17.36
C HIS A 430 1.24 31.15 -16.22
N LEU A 431 2.02 30.20 -15.70
CA LEU A 431 3.06 30.42 -14.71
C LEU A 431 4.41 30.56 -15.43
N ILE A 432 4.92 31.79 -15.47
CA ILE A 432 6.13 32.17 -16.21
C ILE A 432 7.23 32.46 -15.19
N TRP A 433 8.34 31.73 -15.28
CA TRP A 433 9.46 31.87 -14.36
C TRP A 433 10.08 33.28 -14.39
N LEU A 434 10.48 33.78 -13.23
CA LEU A 434 11.12 35.08 -13.05
C LEU A 434 12.55 34.95 -12.52
N CYS A 435 12.71 34.21 -11.41
CA CYS A 435 13.98 34.00 -10.72
C CYS A 435 13.88 32.79 -9.78
N ASP A 436 15.01 32.26 -9.32
CA ASP A 436 15.08 31.33 -8.18
C ASP A 436 15.57 32.10 -6.93
N ASN A 437 15.17 31.71 -5.72
CA ASN A 437 15.82 32.17 -4.49
C ASN A 437 17.15 31.41 -4.24
N ASN A 438 17.82 31.69 -3.11
CA ASN A 438 19.10 31.05 -2.76
C ASN A 438 18.99 29.52 -2.54
N GLU A 439 17.79 29.02 -2.24
CA GLU A 439 17.50 27.60 -2.06
C GLU A 439 17.04 26.91 -3.36
N GLY A 440 16.99 27.65 -4.48
CA GLY A 440 16.56 27.13 -5.77
C GLY A 440 15.04 27.05 -5.97
N LEU A 441 14.24 27.64 -5.08
CA LEU A 441 12.78 27.75 -5.25
C LEU A 441 12.44 28.81 -6.28
N GLY A 442 11.64 28.46 -7.30
CA GLY A 442 11.24 29.37 -8.36
C GLY A 442 10.13 30.35 -7.98
N ALA A 443 10.29 31.60 -8.41
CA ALA A 443 9.26 32.62 -8.42
C ALA A 443 8.65 32.74 -9.81
N TYR A 444 7.32 32.76 -9.87
CA TYR A 444 6.56 32.79 -11.12
C TYR A 444 5.63 34.01 -11.18
N ARG A 445 5.51 34.61 -12.35
CA ARG A 445 4.39 35.49 -12.69
C ARG A 445 3.22 34.62 -13.14
N CYS A 446 2.02 34.92 -12.66
CA CYS A 446 0.79 34.27 -13.12
C CYS A 446 0.00 35.20 -14.05
N GLN A 447 -0.31 34.72 -15.25
CA GLN A 447 -1.09 35.43 -16.28
C GLN A 447 -2.34 34.63 -16.64
N ILE A 448 -3.52 35.23 -16.58
CA ILE A 448 -4.80 34.61 -16.94
C ILE A 448 -5.44 35.42 -18.07
N GLY A 449 -5.32 34.95 -19.30
CA GLY A 449 -5.73 35.72 -20.47
C GLY A 449 -4.98 37.08 -20.53
N ASP A 450 -5.71 38.18 -20.46
CA ASP A 450 -5.17 39.54 -20.41
C ASP A 450 -4.79 40.01 -18.99
N TRP A 451 -5.16 39.25 -17.97
CA TRP A 451 -4.97 39.62 -16.57
C TRP A 451 -3.64 39.12 -16.03
N GLN A 452 -2.73 40.06 -15.72
CA GLN A 452 -1.56 39.75 -14.93
C GLN A 452 -1.89 39.85 -13.43
N LEU A 453 -1.72 38.77 -12.68
CA LEU A 453 -1.91 38.80 -11.24
C LEU A 453 -0.80 39.62 -10.56
N PRO A 454 -1.12 40.41 -9.52
CA PRO A 454 -0.10 41.08 -8.72
C PRO A 454 0.72 40.04 -7.94
N GLY A 455 1.97 40.39 -7.62
CA GLY A 455 2.85 39.55 -6.80
C GLY A 455 3.66 38.51 -7.59
N ARG A 456 4.30 37.60 -6.83
CA ARG A 456 5.09 36.47 -7.33
C ARG A 456 4.56 35.22 -6.66
N TRP A 457 4.49 34.13 -7.42
CA TRP A 457 3.78 32.91 -7.04
C TRP A 457 4.72 31.70 -7.10
N LEU A 458 4.43 30.68 -6.31
CA LEU A 458 5.06 29.37 -6.42
C LEU A 458 4.43 28.57 -7.57
N LEU A 459 5.11 27.50 -8.00
CA LEU A 459 4.59 26.59 -9.03
C LEU A 459 3.38 25.77 -8.55
N ASP A 460 3.28 25.51 -7.24
CA ASP A 460 2.18 24.71 -6.67
C ASP A 460 0.84 25.46 -6.78
N HIS A 461 -0.11 24.86 -7.51
CA HIS A 461 -1.41 25.45 -7.79
C HIS A 461 -2.51 24.38 -7.82
N ARG A 462 -3.76 24.77 -7.58
CA ARG A 462 -4.94 23.90 -7.77
C ARG A 462 -6.05 24.69 -8.45
N VAL A 463 -6.64 24.13 -9.51
CA VAL A 463 -7.89 24.68 -10.07
C VAL A 463 -9.04 23.92 -9.41
N SER A 464 -10.04 24.65 -8.93
CA SER A 464 -11.22 24.05 -8.31
C SER A 464 -11.97 23.15 -9.30
N ASP A 465 -12.63 22.12 -8.80
CA ASP A 465 -13.59 21.28 -9.54
C ASP A 465 -14.59 22.04 -10.44
N CYS A 466 -15.10 23.20 -10.01
CA CYS A 466 -16.01 24.03 -10.79
C CYS A 466 -15.33 24.92 -11.85
N GLY A 467 -14.00 24.86 -11.95
CA GLY A 467 -13.16 25.65 -12.85
C GLY A 467 -13.13 27.17 -12.58
N ARG A 468 -13.91 27.68 -11.62
CA ARG A 468 -14.01 29.12 -11.34
C ARG A 468 -12.79 29.66 -10.59
N TYR A 469 -12.19 28.85 -9.73
CA TYR A 469 -11.18 29.28 -8.79
C TYR A 469 -9.81 28.65 -9.09
N LEU A 470 -8.75 29.45 -8.89
CA LEU A 470 -7.36 28.99 -8.93
C LEU A 470 -6.69 29.33 -7.59
N ALA A 471 -6.30 28.30 -6.85
CA ALA A 471 -5.51 28.42 -5.63
C ALA A 471 -4.02 28.53 -5.98
N LEU A 472 -3.33 29.46 -5.34
CA LEU A 472 -1.91 29.76 -5.51
C LEU A 472 -1.23 29.98 -4.15
N LEU A 473 0.08 29.77 -4.12
CA LEU A 473 0.93 30.11 -2.97
C LEU A 473 1.84 31.30 -3.31
N PRO A 474 1.90 32.35 -2.46
CA PRO A 474 2.77 33.49 -2.67
C PRO A 474 4.24 33.12 -2.45
N PHE A 475 5.11 33.66 -3.28
CA PHE A 475 6.56 33.51 -3.18
C PHE A 475 7.19 34.56 -2.25
N ALA A 476 8.17 34.17 -1.44
CA ALA A 476 8.98 35.06 -0.60
C ALA A 476 10.49 34.75 -0.79
N ASP A 477 11.31 35.80 -0.98
CA ASP A 477 12.74 35.63 -1.34
C ASP A 477 13.55 34.88 -0.27
N SER A 478 13.19 35.05 1.00
CA SER A 478 13.95 34.52 2.14
C SER A 478 13.44 33.16 2.64
N MET A 479 12.42 32.57 2.03
CA MET A 479 11.74 31.40 2.61
C MET A 479 11.43 30.34 1.54
N THR A 480 11.36 29.08 1.95
CA THR A 480 10.93 27.95 1.10
C THR A 480 9.45 27.58 1.31
N VAL A 481 8.75 28.30 2.19
CA VAL A 481 7.37 28.02 2.62
C VAL A 481 6.53 29.28 2.44
N ALA A 482 5.27 29.12 2.03
CA ALA A 482 4.34 30.24 1.86
C ALA A 482 3.76 30.72 3.20
N THR A 483 3.32 31.97 3.26
CA THR A 483 2.81 32.62 4.49
C THR A 483 1.29 32.66 4.60
N HIS A 484 0.60 32.22 3.55
CA HIS A 484 -0.84 32.06 3.41
C HIS A 484 -1.10 31.35 2.08
N ALA A 485 -2.35 30.98 1.83
CA ALA A 485 -2.82 30.63 0.48
C ALA A 485 -3.67 31.78 -0.07
N ALA A 486 -3.69 31.92 -1.39
CA ALA A 486 -4.55 32.87 -2.08
C ALA A 486 -5.42 32.13 -3.10
N VAL A 487 -6.64 32.61 -3.30
CA VAL A 487 -7.58 32.08 -4.30
C VAL A 487 -7.95 33.18 -5.27
N VAL A 488 -7.74 32.92 -6.55
CA VAL A 488 -8.17 33.77 -7.65
C VAL A 488 -9.59 33.38 -8.03
N ASP A 489 -10.53 34.32 -7.96
CA ASP A 489 -11.85 34.15 -8.55
C ASP A 489 -11.81 34.69 -9.98
N VAL A 490 -11.73 33.81 -10.97
CA VAL A 490 -11.58 34.19 -12.38
C VAL A 490 -12.83 34.92 -12.89
N LYS A 491 -14.01 34.55 -12.38
CA LYS A 491 -15.28 35.16 -12.76
C LYS A 491 -15.41 36.57 -12.19
N ALA A 492 -15.03 36.78 -10.94
CA ALA A 492 -15.06 38.09 -10.30
C ALA A 492 -13.81 38.95 -10.62
N ARG A 493 -12.77 38.35 -11.22
CA ARG A 493 -11.44 38.95 -11.47
C ARG A 493 -10.86 39.62 -10.22
N CYS A 494 -10.89 38.89 -9.10
CA CYS A 494 -10.33 39.33 -7.82
C CYS A 494 -9.45 38.24 -7.19
N LEU A 495 -8.61 38.67 -6.25
CA LEU A 495 -7.75 37.83 -5.44
C LEU A 495 -8.27 37.82 -4.00
N LEU A 496 -8.53 36.63 -3.47
CA LEU A 496 -8.99 36.39 -2.11
C LEU A 496 -7.81 35.87 -1.29
N GLU A 497 -7.35 36.68 -0.34
CA GLU A 497 -6.25 36.29 0.54
C GLU A 497 -6.73 35.46 1.72
N GLY A 498 -5.92 34.46 2.08
CA GLY A 498 -6.13 33.61 3.24
C GLY A 498 -5.56 34.16 4.54
N PRO A 499 -5.95 33.58 5.68
CA PRO A 499 -5.36 33.92 6.96
C PRO A 499 -3.88 33.53 7.00
N SER A 500 -3.08 34.29 7.76
CA SER A 500 -1.64 34.05 7.90
C SER A 500 -1.34 32.69 8.55
N MET A 501 -0.56 31.85 7.87
CA MET A 501 -0.07 30.57 8.36
C MET A 501 1.08 30.05 7.48
N TRP A 502 1.90 29.14 7.99
CA TRP A 502 2.94 28.51 7.18
C TRP A 502 2.36 27.40 6.31
N VAL A 503 2.19 27.68 5.02
CA VAL A 503 1.65 26.72 4.04
C VAL A 503 2.79 26.06 3.28
N ALA A 504 2.94 24.75 3.47
CA ALA A 504 3.95 23.96 2.79
C ALA A 504 3.51 23.61 1.37
N ARG A 505 2.27 23.12 1.20
CA ARG A 505 1.75 22.62 -0.08
C ARG A 505 0.24 22.77 -0.17
N LEU A 506 -0.29 22.89 -1.40
CA LEU A 506 -1.71 22.75 -1.67
C LEU A 506 -2.08 21.27 -1.75
N LEU A 507 -3.21 20.86 -1.16
CA LEU A 507 -3.67 19.47 -1.20
C LEU A 507 -4.73 19.31 -2.29
N ASP A 508 -5.89 19.93 -2.09
CA ASP A 508 -7.09 19.72 -2.90
C ASP A 508 -7.99 20.97 -2.93
N PHE A 509 -8.85 21.08 -3.93
CA PHE A 509 -9.80 22.18 -4.07
C PHE A 509 -11.12 21.72 -4.71
N ARG A 510 -12.12 21.44 -3.87
CA ARG A 510 -13.45 20.98 -4.29
C ARG A 510 -14.55 21.65 -3.50
N ASP A 511 -15.74 21.80 -4.07
CA ASP A 511 -16.93 22.33 -3.38
C ASP A 511 -16.69 23.69 -2.68
N GLY A 512 -15.79 24.51 -3.22
CA GLY A 512 -15.39 25.79 -2.62
C GLY A 512 -14.54 25.66 -1.34
N LEU A 513 -14.03 24.47 -1.04
CA LEU A 513 -13.14 24.16 0.09
C LEU A 513 -11.72 23.90 -0.41
N LEU A 514 -10.77 24.71 0.04
CA LEU A 514 -9.34 24.58 -0.25
C LEU A 514 -8.64 23.87 0.92
N SER A 515 -8.07 22.70 0.66
CA SER A 515 -7.29 21.92 1.61
C SER A 515 -5.79 22.16 1.43
N LEU A 516 -5.08 22.36 2.54
CA LEU A 516 -3.68 22.78 2.59
C LEU A 516 -2.88 21.95 3.60
N ALA A 517 -1.62 21.67 3.33
CA ALA A 517 -0.68 21.20 4.33
C ALA A 517 0.01 22.40 5.00
N ALA A 518 -0.26 22.61 6.29
CA ALA A 518 0.34 23.67 7.07
C ALA A 518 1.37 23.15 8.07
N ILE A 519 2.43 23.93 8.30
CA ILE A 519 3.46 23.65 9.32
C ILE A 519 3.07 24.39 10.61
N ILE A 520 2.81 23.64 11.68
CA ILE A 520 2.40 24.22 12.98
C ILE A 520 3.47 24.07 14.05
N GLY A 521 4.46 23.20 13.87
CA GLY A 521 5.55 23.05 14.83
C GLY A 521 6.63 22.06 14.43
N ARG A 522 7.45 21.69 15.41
CA ARG A 522 8.47 20.65 15.35
C ARG A 522 8.37 19.73 16.55
N LEU A 523 8.68 18.46 16.32
CA LEU A 523 8.83 17.47 17.36
C LEU A 523 10.29 17.00 17.40
N ASP A 524 10.89 16.97 18.58
CA ASP A 524 12.22 16.40 18.75
C ASP A 524 12.25 14.91 18.34
N GLN A 525 13.33 14.48 17.72
CA GLN A 525 13.45 13.15 17.11
C GLN A 525 13.30 12.00 18.13
N ASN A 526 13.64 12.25 19.40
CA ASN A 526 13.56 11.27 20.48
C ASN A 526 12.16 11.16 21.12
N LEU A 527 11.19 11.97 20.69
CA LEU A 527 9.83 11.98 21.22
C LEU A 527 8.86 11.33 20.24
N ASN A 528 7.91 10.57 20.78
CA ASN A 528 6.77 10.07 20.03
C ASN A 528 5.60 11.05 20.18
N GLY A 529 5.08 11.51 19.05
CA GLY A 529 3.92 12.40 19.04
C GLY A 529 2.65 11.65 19.40
N ASN A 530 1.73 12.34 20.06
CA ASN A 530 0.37 11.88 20.32
C ASN A 530 -0.61 13.06 20.20
N ALA A 531 -1.92 12.81 20.29
CA ALA A 531 -2.92 13.85 20.10
C ALA A 531 -2.86 14.99 21.13
N LEU A 532 -2.40 14.74 22.37
CA LEU A 532 -2.21 15.79 23.37
C LEU A 532 -0.94 16.62 23.12
N GLN A 533 0.07 16.04 22.47
CA GLN A 533 1.30 16.72 22.09
C GLN A 533 1.82 16.23 20.74
N ARG A 534 1.42 16.92 19.68
CA ARG A 534 1.90 16.65 18.31
C ARG A 534 3.28 17.26 18.04
N PHE A 535 3.63 18.32 18.75
CA PHE A 535 4.90 19.03 18.64
C PHE A 535 5.26 19.63 19.99
N ASN A 536 6.55 19.80 20.27
CA ASN A 536 7.04 20.45 21.49
C ASN A 536 7.64 21.84 21.23
N VAL A 537 7.89 22.17 19.96
CA VAL A 537 8.33 23.51 19.54
C VAL A 537 7.30 24.08 18.56
N PRO A 538 6.54 25.13 18.91
CA PRO A 538 5.59 25.74 17.99
C PRO A 538 6.30 26.43 16.83
N ALA A 539 5.65 26.47 15.67
CA ALA A 539 6.13 27.27 14.54
C ALA A 539 6.12 28.75 14.92
N PRO A 540 7.12 29.54 14.48
CA PRO A 540 7.18 30.95 14.78
C PRO A 540 6.04 31.72 14.09
N ASN A 541 5.76 32.94 14.51
CA ASN A 541 4.79 33.78 13.81
C ASN A 541 5.27 34.13 12.39
N VAL A 542 4.33 34.32 11.46
CA VAL A 542 4.61 34.77 10.10
C VAL A 542 5.45 36.06 10.13
N GLY A 543 6.54 36.08 9.35
CA GLY A 543 7.51 37.18 9.31
C GLY A 543 8.76 37.00 10.20
N SER A 544 8.87 35.87 10.91
CA SER A 544 10.08 35.52 11.68
C SER A 544 11.19 34.89 10.82
N ASP A 545 12.32 34.54 11.44
CA ASP A 545 13.48 33.89 10.80
C ASP A 545 13.09 32.56 10.09
N PRO A 546 13.44 32.38 8.79
CA PRO A 546 13.19 31.13 8.04
C PRO A 546 13.92 29.90 8.56
N SER A 547 14.92 30.05 9.44
CA SER A 547 15.77 28.94 9.90
C SER A 547 14.99 27.74 10.47
N PHE A 548 13.80 27.97 11.01
CA PHE A 548 12.88 26.95 11.49
C PHE A 548 12.51 25.90 10.43
N PHE A 549 12.50 26.23 9.15
CA PHE A 549 12.00 25.33 8.09
C PHE A 549 13.09 24.48 7.44
N HIS A 550 14.36 24.73 7.73
CA HIS A 550 15.46 23.94 7.18
C HIS A 550 15.52 22.54 7.79
N PRO A 551 15.99 21.52 7.05
CA PRO A 551 16.19 20.18 7.60
C PRO A 551 17.04 20.20 8.89
N ASP A 552 16.62 19.43 9.89
CA ASP A 552 17.32 19.27 11.16
C ASP A 552 17.32 17.78 11.52
N ALA A 553 18.48 17.25 11.93
CA ALA A 553 18.62 15.85 12.31
C ALA A 553 18.05 15.57 13.72
N GLN A 554 17.88 16.60 14.56
CA GLN A 554 17.41 16.47 15.94
C GLN A 554 15.91 16.70 16.09
N SER A 555 15.24 17.21 15.05
CA SER A 555 13.81 17.51 15.10
C SER A 555 13.15 17.36 13.72
N ARG A 556 11.86 17.04 13.73
CA ARG A 556 11.03 16.84 12.53
C ARG A 556 9.89 17.85 12.49
N LEU A 557 9.65 18.44 11.32
CA LEU A 557 8.52 19.35 11.11
C LEU A 557 7.20 18.60 11.29
N PHE A 558 6.21 19.25 11.91
CA PHE A 558 4.85 18.75 12.06
C PHE A 558 3.93 19.44 11.05
N TYR A 559 3.36 18.61 10.18
CA TYR A 559 2.40 19.01 9.15
C TYR A 559 0.98 18.63 9.57
N THR A 560 0.01 19.49 9.30
CA THR A 560 -1.41 19.18 9.47
C THR A 560 -2.23 19.76 8.34
N THR A 561 -3.35 19.12 8.04
CA THR A 561 -4.31 19.56 7.05
C THR A 561 -5.14 20.70 7.61
N VAL A 562 -5.15 21.83 6.90
CA VAL A 562 -6.01 22.99 7.18
C VAL A 562 -6.94 23.19 5.99
N GLU A 563 -8.21 23.41 6.28
CA GLU A 563 -9.23 23.69 5.28
C GLU A 563 -9.65 25.16 5.34
N LEU A 564 -9.78 25.77 4.16
CA LEU A 564 -10.24 27.14 3.96
C LEU A 564 -11.49 27.15 3.07
N GLN A 565 -12.60 27.68 3.58
CA GLN A 565 -13.82 27.88 2.81
C GLN A 565 -13.72 29.19 2.03
N VAL A 566 -14.02 29.13 0.73
CA VAL A 566 -14.21 30.31 -0.11
C VAL A 566 -15.55 30.95 0.24
N SER A 567 -15.50 32.22 0.64
CA SER A 567 -16.67 33.09 0.78
C SER A 567 -16.68 34.17 -0.31
N ASP A 568 -17.71 35.01 -0.36
CA ASP A 568 -17.84 36.07 -1.37
C ASP A 568 -16.69 37.10 -1.36
N SER A 569 -15.99 37.28 -0.22
CA SER A 569 -14.98 38.33 -0.07
C SER A 569 -13.67 37.91 0.58
N GLN A 570 -13.55 36.68 1.09
CA GLN A 570 -12.36 36.21 1.80
C GLN A 570 -12.29 34.68 1.88
N LEU A 571 -11.14 34.16 2.28
CA LEU A 571 -11.00 32.75 2.68
C LEU A 571 -11.13 32.63 4.20
N CYS A 572 -12.03 31.77 4.66
CA CYS A 572 -12.28 31.55 6.08
C CYS A 572 -11.76 30.17 6.50
N ARG A 573 -10.99 30.10 7.58
CA ARG A 573 -10.55 28.82 8.14
C ARG A 573 -11.75 28.02 8.64
N VAL A 574 -11.84 26.76 8.23
CA VAL A 574 -12.81 25.80 8.75
C VAL A 574 -12.28 25.22 10.06
N ALA A 575 -13.17 25.06 11.04
CA ALA A 575 -12.81 24.45 12.31
C ALA A 575 -12.32 23.01 12.08
N PRO A 576 -11.24 22.57 12.75
CA PRO A 576 -10.70 21.21 12.57
C PRO A 576 -11.56 20.12 13.25
N TRP A 577 -12.76 20.49 13.72
CA TRP A 577 -13.69 19.62 14.43
C TRP A 577 -15.12 19.85 13.91
N ARG A 578 -15.96 18.83 14.05
CA ARG A 578 -17.38 18.85 13.68
C ARG A 578 -18.27 19.02 14.92
N LEU A 579 -19.31 19.83 14.85
CA LEU A 579 -20.37 19.83 15.86
C LEU A 579 -21.39 18.74 15.50
N VAL A 580 -21.67 17.81 16.42
CA VAL A 580 -22.54 16.65 16.14
C VAL A 580 -23.73 16.61 17.09
N ASP A 581 -24.86 16.12 16.60
CA ASP A 581 -26.14 16.02 17.32
C ASP A 581 -26.55 14.58 17.64
N ARG A 582 -25.73 13.60 17.23
CA ARG A 582 -26.03 12.17 17.31
C ARG A 582 -24.78 11.35 17.64
N PRO A 583 -24.96 10.12 18.15
CA PRO A 583 -23.86 9.20 18.34
C PRO A 583 -23.06 8.98 17.06
N GLN A 584 -21.75 9.03 17.18
CA GLN A 584 -20.83 8.71 16.09
C GLN A 584 -20.56 7.20 16.07
N VAL A 585 -20.28 6.66 14.89
CA VAL A 585 -19.98 5.23 14.71
C VAL A 585 -18.58 4.89 15.22
N ALA A 586 -18.34 3.60 15.48
CA ALA A 586 -17.03 3.09 15.93
C ALA A 586 -15.85 3.40 14.99
N ILE A 587 -16.12 3.63 13.70
CA ILE A 587 -15.14 3.98 12.67
C ILE A 587 -15.05 5.49 12.42
N ALA A 588 -15.80 6.31 13.17
CA ALA A 588 -15.93 7.73 12.88
C ALA A 588 -14.59 8.46 13.00
N GLU A 589 -14.21 9.16 11.93
CA GLU A 589 -12.94 9.87 11.84
C GLU A 589 -13.11 11.36 12.17
N GLY A 590 -12.00 11.94 12.63
CA GLY A 590 -11.86 13.36 12.87
C GLY A 590 -12.42 13.79 14.21
N ASP A 591 -12.03 14.98 14.63
CA ASP A 591 -12.43 15.54 15.91
C ASP A 591 -13.88 15.99 15.87
N PHE A 592 -14.61 15.82 16.97
CA PHE A 592 -15.98 16.30 17.06
C PHE A 592 -16.39 16.70 18.48
N ILE A 593 -17.39 17.57 18.55
CA ILE A 593 -17.98 18.07 19.79
C ILE A 593 -19.44 17.63 19.82
N GLN A 594 -19.84 16.93 20.87
CA GLN A 594 -21.22 16.54 21.14
C GLN A 594 -21.75 17.28 22.38
N PRO A 595 -22.62 18.28 22.21
CA PRO A 595 -23.30 18.93 23.33
C PRO A 595 -24.13 17.94 24.15
N SER A 596 -24.25 18.19 25.46
CA SER A 596 -25.22 17.47 26.27
C SER A 596 -26.66 17.87 25.87
N PRO A 597 -27.67 17.01 26.08
CA PRO A 597 -29.06 17.33 25.74
C PRO A 597 -29.59 18.57 26.46
N THR A 598 -29.02 18.93 27.61
CA THR A 598 -29.37 20.13 28.38
C THR A 598 -28.63 21.38 27.93
N HIS A 599 -27.65 21.25 27.02
CA HIS A 599 -26.73 22.30 26.57
C HIS A 599 -25.92 22.97 27.71
N GLN A 600 -25.84 22.33 28.88
CA GLN A 600 -25.07 22.81 30.03
C GLN A 600 -23.63 22.28 30.04
N ASP A 601 -23.34 21.27 29.22
CA ASP A 601 -22.02 20.66 29.06
C ASP A 601 -21.84 20.25 27.59
N ALA A 602 -20.61 19.90 27.20
CA ALA A 602 -20.29 19.34 25.89
C ALA A 602 -19.07 18.43 26.00
N ALA A 603 -19.04 17.37 25.20
CA ALA A 603 -17.94 16.43 25.11
C ALA A 603 -17.16 16.66 23.80
N TRP A 604 -15.90 17.07 23.89
CA TRP A 604 -14.98 17.15 22.76
C TRP A 604 -14.13 15.88 22.70
N LEU A 605 -14.31 15.08 21.65
CA LEU A 605 -13.49 13.91 21.37
C LEU A 605 -12.54 14.21 20.21
N PHE A 606 -11.26 13.93 20.39
CA PHE A 606 -10.22 14.23 19.39
C PHE A 606 -9.10 13.19 19.36
N GLY A 607 -8.38 13.16 18.24
CA GLY A 607 -7.16 12.38 18.09
C GLY A 607 -7.36 10.86 18.03
N SER A 608 -8.56 10.40 17.69
CA SER A 608 -8.81 9.00 17.37
C SER A 608 -8.15 8.63 16.04
N GLU A 609 -7.47 7.48 16.01
CA GLU A 609 -6.69 7.02 14.87
C GLU A 609 -6.87 5.53 14.63
N THR A 610 -6.49 5.05 13.45
CA THR A 610 -6.44 3.61 13.15
C THR A 610 -5.16 2.99 13.69
N GLU A 611 -5.18 1.67 13.90
CA GLU A 611 -4.02 0.90 14.39
C GLU A 611 -2.81 0.91 13.43
N TYR A 612 -2.99 1.30 12.16
CA TYR A 612 -1.94 1.22 11.14
C TYR A 612 -0.99 2.41 11.12
N ALA A 613 -1.38 3.56 11.69
CA ALA A 613 -0.60 4.80 11.70
C ALA A 613 0.06 5.08 10.33
N ASP A 614 -0.72 5.03 9.25
CA ASP A 614 -0.26 5.23 7.88
C ASP A 614 -0.99 6.37 7.18
N SER A 615 -0.63 6.64 5.93
CA SER A 615 -1.20 7.71 5.12
C SER A 615 -2.37 7.24 4.24
N TRP A 616 -2.89 6.03 4.41
CA TRP A 616 -3.97 5.51 3.58
C TRP A 616 -5.33 5.93 4.13
N VAL A 617 -6.30 6.12 3.24
CA VAL A 617 -7.69 6.39 3.63
C VAL A 617 -8.31 5.09 4.10
N ARG A 618 -8.30 4.86 5.42
CA ARG A 618 -8.78 3.64 6.07
C ARG A 618 -10.24 3.78 6.50
N ALA A 619 -11.12 4.18 5.59
CA ALA A 619 -12.51 4.59 5.90
C ALA A 619 -13.31 3.55 6.71
N ASN A 620 -13.05 2.27 6.46
CA ASN A 620 -13.79 1.13 7.02
C ASN A 620 -13.19 0.57 8.31
N THR A 621 -12.09 1.16 8.80
CA THR A 621 -11.34 0.66 9.95
C THR A 621 -11.77 1.38 11.23
N PRO A 622 -11.97 0.65 12.35
CA PRO A 622 -12.17 1.25 13.65
C PRO A 622 -11.11 2.27 14.07
N GLN A 623 -11.54 3.25 14.85
CA GLN A 623 -10.66 4.25 15.45
C GLN A 623 -10.47 3.99 16.94
N LEU A 624 -9.28 4.27 17.47
CA LEU A 624 -8.89 4.08 18.87
C LEU A 624 -7.96 5.18 19.36
N GLY A 625 -7.62 5.15 20.65
CA GLY A 625 -6.61 6.04 21.25
C GLY A 625 -7.05 7.50 21.41
N GLY A 626 -8.33 7.80 21.17
CA GLY A 626 -8.90 9.13 21.28
C GLY A 626 -8.88 9.69 22.70
N HIS A 627 -8.97 11.01 22.77
CA HIS A 627 -9.00 11.80 23.99
C HIS A 627 -10.33 12.53 24.09
N LEU A 628 -10.87 12.62 25.30
CA LEU A 628 -12.12 13.32 25.59
C LEU A 628 -11.87 14.41 26.61
N LEU A 629 -12.36 15.62 26.33
CA LEU A 629 -12.51 16.71 27.29
C LEU A 629 -13.97 17.16 27.34
N THR A 630 -14.57 17.09 28.52
CA THR A 630 -15.90 17.70 28.78
C THR A 630 -15.74 19.18 29.14
N ALA A 631 -16.75 20.01 28.89
CA ALA A 631 -16.73 21.42 29.28
C ALA A 631 -16.73 21.58 30.81
N SER A 632 -17.25 20.60 31.56
CA SER A 632 -17.11 20.50 33.02
C SER A 632 -15.72 20.05 33.51
N GLY A 633 -14.77 19.75 32.62
CA GLY A 633 -13.37 19.49 32.97
C GLY A 633 -12.99 18.02 33.18
N CYS A 634 -13.89 17.05 32.96
CA CYS A 634 -13.50 15.64 32.89
C CYS A 634 -12.63 15.38 31.66
N ALA A 635 -11.44 14.83 31.88
CA ALA A 635 -10.45 14.55 30.84
C ALA A 635 -10.11 13.04 30.85
N LEU A 636 -10.40 12.37 29.74
CA LEU A 636 -10.18 10.94 29.56
C LEU A 636 -9.32 10.68 28.31
N SER A 637 -8.64 9.55 28.31
CA SER A 637 -7.77 9.11 27.21
C SER A 637 -8.03 7.64 26.94
N ASP A 638 -7.53 7.15 25.80
CA ASP A 638 -7.72 5.76 25.38
C ASP A 638 -9.21 5.45 25.19
N LEU A 639 -9.85 6.27 24.34
CA LEU A 639 -11.25 6.15 23.97
C LEU A 639 -11.41 5.90 22.48
N ALA A 640 -12.58 5.38 22.13
CA ALA A 640 -13.03 5.21 20.76
C ALA A 640 -14.22 6.16 20.51
N PRO A 641 -14.55 6.48 19.26
CA PRO A 641 -15.40 7.62 18.93
C PRO A 641 -16.87 7.46 19.31
N SER A 642 -17.39 6.24 19.55
CA SER A 642 -18.80 6.10 19.88
C SER A 642 -19.09 6.55 21.32
N MET A 643 -20.01 7.50 21.48
CA MET A 643 -20.49 8.02 22.75
C MET A 643 -21.93 8.55 22.70
N ILE A 644 -22.59 8.58 23.86
CA ILE A 644 -23.95 9.15 24.02
C ILE A 644 -24.19 9.69 25.43
N TRP A 645 -24.84 10.86 25.51
CA TRP A 645 -25.27 11.46 26.76
C TRP A 645 -26.60 10.88 27.26
N SER A 646 -26.73 10.82 28.58
CA SER A 646 -28.03 10.67 29.25
C SER A 646 -28.91 11.91 29.07
N PRO A 647 -30.25 11.79 29.18
CA PRO A 647 -31.17 12.91 28.95
C PRO A 647 -30.98 14.10 29.88
N ASP A 648 -30.54 13.87 31.12
CA ASP A 648 -30.26 14.92 32.11
C ASP A 648 -28.86 15.54 31.95
N GLY A 649 -28.03 15.00 31.05
CA GLY A 649 -26.66 15.44 30.80
C GLY A 649 -25.67 15.09 31.92
N ARG A 650 -26.04 14.24 32.89
CA ARG A 650 -25.17 13.87 34.00
C ARG A 650 -24.21 12.73 33.64
N TYR A 651 -24.72 11.74 32.93
CA TYR A 651 -23.95 10.57 32.53
C TYR A 651 -23.58 10.64 31.05
N LEU A 652 -22.35 10.24 30.75
CA LEU A 652 -21.85 10.04 29.39
C LEU A 652 -21.40 8.59 29.25
N ALA A 653 -22.08 7.84 28.39
CA ALA A 653 -21.67 6.50 28.00
C ALA A 653 -20.63 6.60 26.88
N LEU A 654 -19.51 5.91 27.06
CA LEU A 654 -18.33 5.99 26.22
C LEU A 654 -17.89 4.59 25.78
N THR A 655 -17.13 4.52 24.70
CA THR A 655 -16.49 3.29 24.26
C THR A 655 -14.97 3.40 24.30
N ARG A 656 -14.31 2.26 24.50
CA ARG A 656 -12.88 2.05 24.32
C ARG A 656 -12.66 0.83 23.45
N MET A 657 -11.66 0.88 22.57
CA MET A 657 -11.21 -0.28 21.81
C MET A 657 -9.79 -0.66 22.24
N ALA A 658 -9.51 -1.96 22.32
CA ALA A 658 -8.18 -2.53 22.46
C ALA A 658 -7.90 -3.53 21.33
N THR A 659 -6.64 -3.63 20.91
CA THR A 659 -6.14 -4.65 19.98
C THR A 659 -5.44 -5.78 20.74
N ASP A 660 -5.18 -6.90 20.07
CA ASP A 660 -4.47 -8.07 20.64
C ASP A 660 -5.18 -8.69 21.86
N VAL A 661 -6.52 -8.66 21.87
CA VAL A 661 -7.34 -9.13 23.00
C VAL A 661 -8.17 -10.39 22.69
N THR A 662 -7.75 -11.17 21.69
CA THR A 662 -8.43 -12.40 21.26
C THR A 662 -8.73 -13.37 22.40
N GLU A 663 -7.81 -13.51 23.36
CA GLU A 663 -8.01 -14.38 24.53
C GLU A 663 -9.10 -13.88 25.49
N LEU A 664 -9.41 -12.58 25.48
CA LEU A 664 -10.35 -11.94 26.40
C LEU A 664 -11.75 -11.83 25.82
N CYS A 665 -11.88 -11.56 24.52
CA CYS A 665 -13.17 -11.31 23.86
C CYS A 665 -13.44 -12.16 22.61
N GLY A 666 -12.55 -13.10 22.27
CA GLY A 666 -12.72 -13.98 21.11
C GLY A 666 -12.48 -13.31 19.75
N SER A 667 -12.03 -12.05 19.73
CA SER A 667 -11.75 -11.25 18.53
C SER A 667 -10.44 -10.48 18.70
N TYR A 668 -9.73 -10.21 17.60
CA TYR A 668 -8.50 -9.41 17.61
C TYR A 668 -8.73 -8.03 18.24
N ARG A 669 -9.87 -7.41 17.91
CA ARG A 669 -10.32 -6.13 18.47
C ARG A 669 -11.42 -6.38 19.49
N GLY A 670 -11.29 -5.75 20.65
CA GLY A 670 -12.29 -5.81 21.71
C GLY A 670 -12.76 -4.41 22.09
N TRP A 671 -14.05 -4.30 22.41
CA TRP A 671 -14.67 -3.05 22.82
C TRP A 671 -15.16 -3.09 24.28
N GLN A 672 -15.00 -2.01 25.03
CA GLN A 672 -15.51 -1.87 26.39
C GLN A 672 -16.45 -0.68 26.50
N LEU A 673 -17.50 -0.84 27.30
CA LEU A 673 -18.38 0.25 27.72
C LEU A 673 -17.82 0.92 28.97
N LEU A 674 -17.79 2.24 28.97
CA LEU A 674 -17.49 3.06 30.13
C LEU A 674 -18.68 3.99 30.42
N LEU A 675 -18.91 4.27 31.71
CA LEU A 675 -19.92 5.23 32.15
C LEU A 675 -19.24 6.30 33.01
N LEU A 676 -19.20 7.52 32.49
CA LEU A 676 -18.70 8.70 33.17
C LEU A 676 -19.87 9.43 33.85
N ASP A 677 -19.77 9.68 35.16
CA ASP A 677 -20.61 10.62 35.88
C ASP A 677 -19.86 11.95 35.97
N VAL A 678 -20.26 12.93 35.16
CA VAL A 678 -19.53 14.21 35.06
C VAL A 678 -19.71 15.08 36.30
N GLN A 679 -20.76 14.87 37.09
CA GLN A 679 -21.04 15.64 38.31
C GLN A 679 -20.32 15.07 39.53
N ALA A 680 -20.27 13.74 39.64
CA ALA A 680 -19.55 13.07 40.72
C ALA A 680 -18.05 12.87 40.41
N HIS A 681 -17.64 13.15 39.17
CA HIS A 681 -16.30 12.89 38.64
C HIS A 681 -15.87 11.44 38.86
N THR A 682 -16.72 10.50 38.47
CA THR A 682 -16.45 9.06 38.61
C THR A 682 -16.56 8.33 37.29
N LEU A 683 -15.72 7.32 37.11
CA LEU A 683 -15.72 6.45 35.94
C LEU A 683 -16.02 5.01 36.35
N ARG A 684 -16.86 4.33 35.58
CA ARG A 684 -17.14 2.90 35.72
C ARG A 684 -16.81 2.21 34.40
N VAL A 685 -16.19 1.03 34.49
CA VAL A 685 -15.85 0.21 33.32
C VAL A 685 -16.64 -1.09 33.39
N HIS A 686 -17.36 -1.40 32.31
CA HIS A 686 -18.12 -2.64 32.22
C HIS A 686 -17.15 -3.82 32.10
N SER A 687 -17.38 -4.88 32.89
CA SER A 687 -16.47 -6.02 32.96
C SER A 687 -16.55 -6.93 31.73
N GLN A 688 -17.70 -6.95 31.04
CA GLN A 688 -17.86 -7.69 29.81
C GLN A 688 -17.52 -6.81 28.61
N TRP A 689 -16.77 -7.39 27.69
CA TRP A 689 -16.50 -6.78 26.40
C TRP A 689 -17.78 -6.75 25.57
N LEU A 690 -17.96 -5.64 24.86
CA LEU A 690 -18.97 -5.50 23.82
C LEU A 690 -18.58 -6.36 22.62
N GLY A 691 -19.55 -6.58 21.72
CA GLY A 691 -19.28 -7.15 20.40
C GLY A 691 -18.49 -6.19 19.51
N ASN A 692 -18.54 -6.42 18.20
CA ASN A 692 -17.78 -5.60 17.27
C ASN A 692 -18.50 -4.29 16.93
N ARG A 693 -17.72 -3.22 16.67
CA ARG A 693 -18.18 -1.88 16.21
C ARG A 693 -19.42 -1.33 16.94
N PRO A 694 -19.37 -1.12 18.27
CA PRO A 694 -20.53 -0.62 19.01
C PRO A 694 -21.01 0.74 18.48
N LEU A 695 -22.33 0.89 18.36
CA LEU A 695 -23.03 2.13 18.03
C LEU A 695 -24.14 2.36 19.05
N PHE A 696 -24.11 3.49 19.74
CA PHE A 696 -25.21 3.87 20.64
C PHE A 696 -26.48 4.23 19.85
N GLU A 697 -27.60 3.66 20.25
CA GLU A 697 -28.93 3.89 19.68
C GLU A 697 -29.80 4.78 20.58
N GLY A 698 -29.53 4.77 21.90
CA GLY A 698 -30.28 5.55 22.86
C GLY A 698 -29.75 5.41 24.29
N PHE A 699 -30.06 6.43 25.10
CA PHE A 699 -29.79 6.44 26.53
C PHE A 699 -30.97 7.14 27.21
N ASP A 700 -31.69 6.40 28.06
CA ASP A 700 -32.78 6.91 28.89
C ASP A 700 -32.51 6.68 30.39
N ASP A 701 -33.46 7.06 31.24
CA ASP A 701 -33.32 6.97 32.70
C ASP A 701 -33.24 5.52 33.23
N GLN A 702 -33.49 4.51 32.38
CA GLN A 702 -33.53 3.09 32.74
C GLN A 702 -32.39 2.29 32.12
N GLN A 703 -31.94 2.63 30.91
CA GLN A 703 -31.03 1.79 30.13
C GLN A 703 -30.18 2.56 29.12
N VAL A 704 -29.09 1.92 28.72
CA VAL A 704 -28.28 2.28 27.56
C VAL A 704 -28.50 1.23 26.46
N LEU A 705 -28.83 1.68 25.25
CA LEU A 705 -29.04 0.83 24.07
C LEU A 705 -27.84 0.92 23.14
N ILE A 706 -27.23 -0.23 22.84
CA ILE A 706 -26.03 -0.34 22.01
C ILE A 706 -26.26 -1.39 20.94
N ARG A 707 -26.10 -1.03 19.67
CA ARG A 707 -26.01 -1.97 18.56
C ARG A 707 -24.57 -2.43 18.39
N CYS A 708 -24.36 -3.74 18.34
CA CYS A 708 -23.08 -4.35 18.02
C CYS A 708 -23.22 -5.19 16.75
N PHE A 709 -22.19 -5.19 15.91
CA PHE A 709 -22.17 -5.89 14.63
C PHE A 709 -21.35 -7.18 14.71
N GLU A 710 -21.47 -8.03 13.70
CA GLU A 710 -20.72 -9.28 13.58
C GLU A 710 -19.26 -9.04 13.19
N ARG A 711 -19.01 -8.11 12.25
CA ARG A 711 -17.67 -7.78 11.75
C ARG A 711 -17.03 -6.64 12.54
N ASP A 712 -15.71 -6.69 12.70
CA ASP A 712 -14.90 -5.66 13.35
C ASP A 712 -14.43 -4.54 12.40
N TRP A 713 -14.81 -4.60 11.12
CA TRP A 713 -14.66 -3.55 10.11
C TRP A 713 -16.01 -3.35 9.38
N GLU A 714 -16.24 -2.17 8.80
CA GLU A 714 -17.47 -1.88 8.06
C GLU A 714 -17.30 -2.19 6.57
N ALA A 715 -18.07 -3.14 6.05
CA ALA A 715 -18.00 -3.48 4.63
C ALA A 715 -18.82 -2.53 3.77
N GLU A 716 -18.41 -2.29 2.52
CA GLU A 716 -19.20 -1.49 1.58
C GLU A 716 -20.57 -2.10 1.30
N ASP A 717 -20.67 -3.43 1.39
CA ASP A 717 -21.87 -4.24 1.21
C ASP A 717 -22.41 -4.79 2.54
N ASP A 718 -22.18 -4.10 3.66
CA ASP A 718 -22.59 -4.58 4.99
C ASP A 718 -24.12 -4.61 5.15
N GLU A 719 -24.71 -5.79 4.94
CA GLU A 719 -26.14 -6.06 5.19
C GLU A 719 -26.43 -6.43 6.66
N ASP A 720 -25.42 -6.49 7.53
CA ASP A 720 -25.61 -6.86 8.95
C ASP A 720 -26.47 -5.79 9.66
N PRO A 721 -27.71 -6.13 10.08
CA PRO A 721 -28.53 -5.20 10.83
C PRO A 721 -27.97 -4.92 12.23
N GLY A 722 -27.02 -5.71 12.71
CA GLY A 722 -26.47 -5.67 14.06
C GLY A 722 -27.45 -6.16 15.13
N SER A 723 -26.90 -6.52 16.28
CA SER A 723 -27.64 -6.97 17.46
C SER A 723 -27.73 -5.86 18.49
N ILE A 724 -28.95 -5.51 18.93
CA ILE A 724 -29.15 -4.49 19.97
C ILE A 724 -29.05 -5.15 21.35
N GLN A 725 -28.18 -4.60 22.19
CA GLN A 725 -28.04 -4.91 23.60
C GLN A 725 -28.65 -3.79 24.44
N SER A 726 -29.52 -4.16 25.39
CA SER A 726 -30.02 -3.25 26.42
C SER A 726 -29.29 -3.49 27.73
N LEU A 727 -28.63 -2.45 28.24
CA LEU A 727 -27.88 -2.49 29.49
C LEU A 727 -28.57 -1.60 30.52
N PRO A 728 -29.19 -2.17 31.57
CA PRO A 728 -29.87 -1.39 32.60
C PRO A 728 -28.92 -0.44 33.33
N LEU A 729 -29.27 0.85 33.38
CA LEU A 729 -28.50 1.88 34.06
C LEU A 729 -28.28 1.54 35.54
N ALA A 730 -29.28 0.95 36.20
CA ALA A 730 -29.16 0.52 37.59
C ALA A 730 -28.04 -0.51 37.82
N LEU A 731 -27.76 -1.38 36.84
CA LEU A 731 -26.65 -2.33 36.91
C LEU A 731 -25.32 -1.64 36.60
N LEU A 732 -25.30 -0.74 35.62
CA LEU A 732 -24.09 0.05 35.31
C LEU A 732 -23.65 0.89 36.52
N LEU A 733 -24.58 1.47 37.27
CA LEU A 733 -24.28 2.27 38.46
C LEU A 733 -23.72 1.44 39.64
N GLN A 734 -23.97 0.13 39.66
CA GLN A 734 -23.43 -0.80 40.67
C GLN A 734 -22.01 -1.29 40.35
N LEU A 735 -21.48 -0.99 39.16
CA LEU A 735 -20.11 -1.35 38.80
C LEU A 735 -19.08 -0.69 39.72
N PRO A 736 -17.88 -1.29 39.87
CA PRO A 736 -16.79 -0.68 40.62
C PRO A 736 -16.49 0.74 40.13
N VAL A 737 -16.38 1.65 41.09
CA VAL A 737 -16.20 3.08 40.83
C VAL A 737 -14.72 3.45 40.91
N GLU A 738 -14.20 4.06 39.85
CA GLU A 738 -12.93 4.77 39.85
C GLU A 738 -13.20 6.27 40.08
N GLN A 739 -12.69 6.82 41.18
CA GLN A 739 -12.79 8.26 41.45
C GLN A 739 -11.75 9.00 40.62
N LEU A 740 -12.19 10.01 39.85
CA LEU A 740 -11.27 10.91 39.15
C LEU A 740 -10.65 11.89 40.15
N VAL A 741 -9.40 12.23 39.90
CA VAL A 741 -8.61 13.14 40.73
C VAL A 741 -8.49 14.48 40.01
N CYS A 742 -8.84 15.56 40.70
CA CYS A 742 -8.67 16.91 40.18
C CYS A 742 -7.20 17.32 40.26
N GLN A 743 -6.62 17.68 39.12
CA GLN A 743 -5.27 18.20 38.97
C GLN A 743 -5.31 19.32 37.93
N ASP A 744 -4.83 20.51 38.30
CA ASP A 744 -4.74 21.68 37.42
C ASP A 744 -6.06 22.06 36.71
N GLY A 745 -7.20 21.83 37.39
CA GLY A 745 -8.53 22.13 36.86
C GLY A 745 -9.16 21.01 36.01
N PHE A 746 -8.47 19.89 35.84
CA PHE A 746 -8.97 18.73 35.09
C PHE A 746 -9.21 17.53 36.01
N TRP A 747 -10.31 16.80 35.76
CA TRP A 747 -10.61 15.54 36.43
C TRP A 747 -10.06 14.37 35.63
N LEU A 748 -9.00 13.75 36.13
CA LEU A 748 -8.21 12.74 35.45
C LEU A 748 -8.28 11.40 36.19
N ARG A 749 -8.06 10.30 35.46
CA ARG A 749 -7.79 8.99 36.08
C ARG A 749 -6.50 9.06 36.88
N ALA A 750 -6.42 8.34 38.00
CA ALA A 750 -5.20 8.32 38.83
C ALA A 750 -3.97 7.86 38.02
N SER A 751 -4.15 6.90 37.11
CA SER A 751 -3.09 6.43 36.20
C SER A 751 -2.63 7.48 35.18
N HIS A 752 -3.44 8.50 34.90
CA HIS A 752 -3.22 9.51 33.86
C HIS A 752 -2.83 10.89 34.42
N LEU A 753 -2.59 11.02 35.73
CA LEU A 753 -2.17 12.29 36.35
C LEU A 753 -0.91 12.89 35.71
N HIS A 754 0.00 12.04 35.21
CA HIS A 754 1.19 12.48 34.50
C HIS A 754 0.90 13.22 33.18
N LEU A 755 -0.34 13.15 32.67
CA LEU A 755 -0.77 13.85 31.46
C LEU A 755 -1.32 15.26 31.71
N ALA A 756 -1.53 15.67 32.97
CA ALA A 756 -2.13 16.96 33.31
C ALA A 756 -1.46 18.18 32.62
N PRO A 757 -0.12 18.27 32.52
CA PRO A 757 0.52 19.39 31.83
C PRO A 757 0.16 19.48 30.34
N TYR A 758 -0.08 18.35 29.67
CA TYR A 758 -0.44 18.35 28.25
C TYR A 758 -1.90 18.79 28.05
N TRP A 759 -2.80 18.38 28.94
CA TRP A 759 -4.19 18.87 28.94
C TRP A 759 -4.26 20.38 29.15
N GLN A 760 -3.42 20.93 30.04
CA GLN A 760 -3.34 22.36 30.26
C GLN A 760 -2.79 23.13 29.04
N ALA A 761 -1.86 22.54 28.29
CA ALA A 761 -1.28 23.14 27.11
C ALA A 761 -2.17 23.04 25.85
N LEU A 762 -3.25 22.25 25.92
CA LEU A 762 -4.15 22.00 24.79
C LEU A 762 -4.89 23.28 24.38
N ALA A 763 -4.85 23.60 23.10
CA ALA A 763 -5.65 24.69 22.55
C ALA A 763 -7.13 24.26 22.51
N LEU A 764 -7.98 24.93 23.29
CA LEU A 764 -9.40 24.62 23.37
C LEU A 764 -10.15 25.05 22.10
N PRO A 765 -11.23 24.34 21.71
CA PRO A 765 -12.11 24.74 20.62
C PRO A 765 -12.68 26.14 20.87
N ALA A 766 -12.60 27.01 19.87
CA ALA A 766 -13.17 28.36 19.91
C ALA A 766 -14.70 28.32 19.71
N ILE A 767 -15.42 27.78 20.70
CA ILE A 767 -16.88 27.67 20.77
C ILE A 767 -17.35 27.92 22.21
N HIS A 768 -18.56 28.47 22.35
CA HIS A 768 -19.13 28.91 23.64
C HIS A 768 -19.07 27.90 24.79
N TYR A 769 -19.10 26.59 24.52
CA TYR A 769 -19.01 25.56 25.56
C TYR A 769 -17.65 25.54 26.28
N PHE A 770 -16.56 25.87 25.59
CA PHE A 770 -15.19 25.79 26.09
C PHE A 770 -14.55 27.17 26.31
N GLU A 771 -15.36 28.25 26.26
CA GLU A 771 -14.90 29.59 26.63
C GLU A 771 -14.52 29.62 28.11
N HIS A 772 -13.32 30.09 28.43
CA HIS A 772 -12.85 30.28 29.82
C HIS A 772 -13.73 31.29 30.58
N ARG A 773 -14.86 30.85 31.10
CA ARG A 773 -15.43 31.38 32.34
C ARG A 773 -14.81 30.56 33.46
N SER A 774 -13.67 31.03 33.98
CA SER A 774 -12.99 30.55 35.19
C SER A 774 -13.59 29.25 35.77
N LEU A 775 -13.00 28.10 35.40
CA LEU A 775 -13.18 26.83 36.11
C LEU A 775 -12.99 27.01 37.62
#